data_AF-A0A062UFH9-F1
#
_entry.id   AF-A0A062UFH9-F1
#
_cell.length_a   1.000
_cell.length_b   1.000
_cell.length_c   1.000
_cell.angle_alpha   90.00
_cell.angle_beta   90.00
_cell.angle_gamma   90.00
#
_symmetry.space_group_name_H-M   'P 1'
#
loop_
_entity.id
_entity.type
_entity.pdbx_description
1 polymer ?
#
loop_
_entity_poly.entity_id
_entity_poly.type
_entity_poly.pdbx_seq_one_letter_code
_entity_poly.pdbx_strand_id
1 'polypeptide(L)'
;MRLVAAFAIAALSFLPPACAAQPKASVAAEAPASGDWGAATKGLTRSEGFLDLYVDAKGGRVLAAFPAPDGDGLSLRAIHSAGLTAGLGSNPIGLDRGYFDEGGILAFRRVGKKLVAEKENWTYRASADNPLERKAVRESFARSFLWSGDIIAEGADGALLVDLSGFLTRDALDVRGALKANDEGGSFAIAEDRTMPDAGAAYAFPDNVEFDAFLTLTSDEPKSQVRATAADARAFTLVQHQSLVRLPDDGYTPRAFDPRSGAIDVGFYDFSAPLSGQVRQSFARRFRLEKQDPTAASSPAKKSIVFYVDSGAPEEIRNALMEGTSWWADAFTAAGFPDSFEVKVLPEGVSPLDVRYNVIQWTHRQTRGWSYGGGVYDPRTGEMLKANVILGSQRVRQDRMIFEGLGGTAKTGTGEADDPVELALSRIRQLAAHEVGHTLGFAHNFAASANDRASVMDYPAPLVTAKADGTLDFSQAYAVGIGAWDKVATSWLYGQYAPGSDAVAEGNKVLSAAYASGLRFVDDPQARGTGTSHPYASVWDNGNDPIAALGETMRVRKIALSHFGLNAIRAGQPTFDLRAVLVPVYLYHRYEVAAAAKSVGGYDFQYAVNGDGGGRGMPVPADRQREALTALLATLDPAVLDLPDATLNLLNTPLDSFFGTDSGAEYFNGETGAMFDLLAAADTAASTTLGALLHPARAARLVETARREPGALSYDEVLGAIEGAVFTAPGAPRQAAILHREQVRYVSTLIDLAAGGKATPEVVAETNGYLMALGKKLEKPVAGTDAATRTDLVRRIAAHLARPAEAYTPGAKGTDVPPGSPIGGSSAEECWHCDTALLASDR
;
A
#
# COMPACT_ATOMS: atom_id res chain seq x y z
N MET A 1 -17.29 -27.84 64.02
CA MET A 1 -16.03 -27.79 64.80
C MET A 1 -15.36 -26.45 64.49
N ARG A 2 -15.14 -25.63 65.54
CA ARG A 2 -14.25 -24.46 65.70
C ARG A 2 -13.91 -23.61 64.44
N LEU A 3 -14.47 -22.40 64.21
CA LEU A 3 -14.25 -21.05 64.81
C LEU A 3 -12.91 -20.36 64.45
N VAL A 4 -13.05 -19.13 63.91
CA VAL A 4 -12.25 -17.88 64.06
C VAL A 4 -11.58 -17.27 62.80
N ALA A 5 -12.21 -16.17 62.34
CA ALA A 5 -11.70 -14.82 61.98
C ALA A 5 -10.63 -14.63 60.88
N ALA A 6 -10.50 -13.51 60.16
CA ALA A 6 -11.09 -12.17 60.24
C ALA A 6 -11.08 -11.54 58.83
N PHE A 7 -12.12 -10.79 58.47
CA PHE A 7 -12.12 -9.92 57.28
C PHE A 7 -11.54 -8.55 57.66
N ALA A 8 -10.44 -8.17 57.03
CA ALA A 8 -9.94 -6.79 57.02
C ALA A 8 -10.19 -6.20 55.63
N ILE A 9 -11.12 -5.24 55.57
CA ILE A 9 -11.42 -4.43 54.39
C ILE A 9 -10.35 -3.34 54.32
N ALA A 10 -9.43 -3.43 53.37
CA ALA A 10 -8.57 -2.32 52.96
C ALA A 10 -9.19 -1.67 51.72
N ALA A 11 -9.79 -0.51 51.91
CA ALA A 11 -10.33 0.32 50.85
C ALA A 11 -9.17 0.91 50.01
N LEU A 12 -8.91 0.33 48.83
CA LEU A 12 -8.14 1.02 47.80
C LEU A 12 -9.02 2.10 47.17
N SER A 13 -8.57 3.34 47.33
CA SER A 13 -9.16 4.53 46.74
C SER A 13 -8.95 4.48 45.23
N PHE A 14 -10.01 4.13 44.49
CA PHE A 14 -10.07 4.40 43.06
C PHE A 14 -10.12 5.92 42.87
N LEU A 15 -9.00 6.52 42.45
CA LEU A 15 -9.03 7.81 41.79
C LEU A 15 -9.81 7.63 40.47
N PRO A 16 -10.88 8.40 40.23
CA PRO A 16 -11.58 8.33 38.96
C PRO A 16 -10.62 8.78 37.84
N PRO A 17 -10.67 8.14 36.65
CA PRO A 17 -9.92 8.62 35.50
C PRO A 17 -10.37 10.05 35.17
N ALA A 18 -9.40 10.91 34.86
CA ALA A 18 -9.61 12.30 34.48
C ALA A 18 -10.73 12.41 33.44
N CYS A 19 -11.70 13.29 33.72
CA CYS A 19 -12.83 13.59 32.84
C CYS A 19 -12.36 13.76 31.39
N ALA A 20 -13.13 13.14 30.48
CA ALA A 20 -13.07 13.37 29.05
C ALA A 20 -13.07 14.88 28.76
N ALA A 21 -11.95 15.41 28.27
CA ALA A 21 -11.91 16.75 27.75
C ALA A 21 -12.53 16.71 26.35
N GLN A 22 -13.84 17.00 26.28
CA GLN A 22 -14.44 17.61 25.09
C GLN A 22 -13.55 18.80 24.64
N PRO A 23 -13.58 19.23 23.36
CA PRO A 23 -13.09 20.56 23.03
C PRO A 23 -13.71 21.51 24.06
N LYS A 24 -12.88 22.23 24.83
CA LYS A 24 -13.37 23.13 25.89
C LYS A 24 -14.49 23.93 25.25
N ALA A 25 -15.69 23.87 25.83
CA ALA A 25 -16.86 24.57 25.33
C ALA A 25 -16.45 25.99 24.96
N SER A 26 -16.81 26.43 23.75
CA SER A 26 -16.67 27.81 23.27
C SER A 26 -17.11 28.74 24.39
N VAL A 27 -16.15 29.27 25.14
CA VAL A 27 -16.44 30.29 26.14
C VAL A 27 -16.50 31.58 25.34
N ALA A 28 -17.63 32.28 25.39
CA ALA A 28 -17.63 33.69 25.06
C ALA A 28 -16.73 34.38 26.10
N ALA A 29 -15.43 34.38 25.87
CA ALA A 29 -14.48 34.97 26.80
C ALA A 29 -14.54 36.48 26.65
N GLU A 30 -14.90 37.15 27.75
CA GLU A 30 -14.55 38.55 27.99
C GLU A 30 -13.04 38.72 27.78
N ALA A 31 -12.69 39.60 26.85
CA ALA A 31 -11.30 39.88 26.47
C ALA A 31 -10.52 40.50 27.64
N PRO A 32 -9.25 40.12 27.81
CA PRO A 32 -8.26 41.07 28.29
C PRO A 32 -7.08 41.10 27.32
N ALA A 33 -7.16 41.97 26.31
CA ALA A 33 -5.99 42.47 25.59
C ALA A 33 -6.28 43.90 25.14
N SER A 34 -5.57 44.87 25.72
CA SER A 34 -5.65 46.28 25.33
C SER A 34 -4.93 46.51 23.98
N GLY A 35 -5.36 47.51 23.20
CA GLY A 35 -4.71 47.90 21.94
C GLY A 35 -5.17 47.10 20.70
N ASP A 36 -4.26 46.92 19.74
CA ASP A 36 -4.55 46.39 18.39
C ASP A 36 -5.02 44.92 18.40
N TRP A 37 -4.57 44.11 19.36
CA TRP A 37 -5.00 42.71 19.49
C TRP A 37 -6.49 42.61 19.82
N GLY A 38 -6.94 43.34 20.84
CA GLY A 38 -8.35 43.35 21.23
C GLY A 38 -9.26 43.89 20.12
N ALA A 39 -8.76 44.80 19.27
CA ALA A 39 -9.46 45.24 18.08
C ALA A 39 -9.53 44.15 17.00
N ALA A 40 -8.42 43.43 16.77
CA ALA A 40 -8.33 42.37 15.76
C ALA A 40 -9.15 41.11 16.11
N THR A 41 -9.33 40.80 17.40
CA THR A 41 -10.10 39.63 17.87
C THR A 41 -11.53 39.97 18.28
N LYS A 42 -11.98 41.21 18.10
CA LYS A 42 -13.30 41.66 18.56
C LYS A 42 -14.42 40.90 17.85
N GLY A 43 -15.27 40.22 18.61
CA GLY A 43 -16.42 39.49 18.09
C GLY A 43 -16.09 38.12 17.49
N LEU A 44 -14.85 37.65 17.62
CA LEU A 44 -14.43 36.31 17.22
C LEU A 44 -14.62 35.31 18.36
N THR A 45 -14.86 34.05 18.02
CA THR A 45 -14.92 32.97 19.01
C THR A 45 -13.52 32.48 19.33
N ARG A 46 -13.13 32.50 20.62
CA ARG A 46 -11.84 31.96 21.07
C ARG A 46 -11.95 30.48 21.43
N SER A 47 -11.05 29.67 20.89
CA SER A 47 -10.87 28.26 21.24
C SER A 47 -9.47 28.06 21.81
N GLU A 48 -9.38 27.67 23.09
CA GLU A 48 -8.09 27.43 23.77
C GLU A 48 -7.57 26.01 23.52
N GLY A 49 -6.27 25.86 23.25
CA GLY A 49 -5.64 24.56 23.01
C GLY A 49 -4.13 24.62 22.85
N PHE A 50 -3.56 23.77 21.98
CA PHE A 50 -2.14 23.79 21.63
C PHE A 50 -1.71 25.16 21.07
N LEU A 51 -2.57 25.71 20.20
CA LEU A 51 -2.58 27.11 19.80
C LEU A 51 -3.97 27.66 20.05
N ASP A 52 -4.04 28.87 20.58
CA ASP A 52 -5.31 29.56 20.73
C ASP A 52 -5.78 30.05 19.37
N LEU A 53 -7.01 29.68 19.01
CA LEU A 53 -7.65 30.07 17.76
C LEU A 53 -8.69 31.16 18.02
N TYR A 54 -8.79 32.13 17.12
CA TYR A 54 -9.88 33.12 17.09
C TYR A 54 -10.58 33.03 15.74
N VAL A 55 -11.82 32.58 15.77
CA VAL A 55 -12.57 32.17 14.58
C VAL A 55 -13.66 33.19 14.26
N ASP A 56 -13.65 33.68 13.02
CA ASP A 56 -14.76 34.44 12.42
C ASP A 56 -15.63 33.49 11.59
N ALA A 57 -16.67 32.94 12.21
CA ALA A 57 -17.59 32.06 11.50
C ALA A 57 -18.39 32.77 10.38
N LYS A 58 -18.54 34.10 10.44
CA LYS A 58 -19.29 34.87 9.44
C LYS A 58 -18.41 35.32 8.27
N GLY A 59 -17.18 35.71 8.57
CA GLY A 59 -16.19 36.16 7.58
C GLY A 59 -15.31 35.04 7.01
N GLY A 60 -15.41 33.81 7.51
CA GLY A 60 -14.62 32.67 7.04
C GLY A 60 -13.13 32.80 7.38
N ARG A 61 -12.80 33.48 8.47
CA ARG A 61 -11.42 33.83 8.85
C ARG A 61 -10.98 33.05 10.08
N VAL A 62 -9.76 32.50 10.05
CA VAL A 62 -9.16 31.78 11.18
C VAL A 62 -7.87 32.45 11.59
N LEU A 63 -7.86 33.04 12.78
CA LEU A 63 -6.65 33.61 13.39
C LEU A 63 -6.07 32.63 14.40
N ALA A 64 -4.74 32.60 14.51
CA ALA A 64 -4.04 31.84 15.53
C ALA A 64 -3.06 32.74 16.30
N ALA A 65 -2.98 32.51 17.61
CA ALA A 65 -1.98 33.11 18.47
C ALA A 65 -0.73 32.23 18.53
N PHE A 66 0.36 32.71 17.95
CA PHE A 66 1.66 32.08 18.00
C PHE A 66 2.48 32.60 19.19
N PRO A 67 3.31 31.77 19.85
CA PRO A 67 4.15 32.21 20.95
C PRO A 67 5.14 33.32 20.54
N ALA A 68 5.69 34.03 21.53
CA ALA A 68 6.74 35.01 21.26
C ALA A 68 7.95 34.34 20.56
N PRO A 69 8.46 34.93 19.46
CA PRO A 69 9.60 34.38 18.74
C PRO A 69 10.89 34.45 19.57
N ASP A 70 11.74 33.43 19.42
CA ASP A 70 13.10 33.42 19.97
C ASP A 70 14.06 34.35 19.21
N GLY A 71 15.35 34.35 19.59
CA GLY A 71 16.37 35.20 18.97
C GLY A 71 16.63 34.92 17.49
N ASP A 72 16.29 33.72 16.99
CA ASP A 72 16.37 33.34 15.58
C ASP A 72 15.03 33.54 14.85
N GLY A 73 14.08 34.22 15.50
CA GLY A 73 12.73 34.46 15.01
C GLY A 73 11.81 33.24 15.08
N LEU A 74 12.24 32.09 15.61
CA LEU A 74 11.39 30.90 15.70
C LEU A 74 10.34 31.11 16.78
N SER A 75 9.08 31.04 16.37
CA SER A 75 7.92 31.19 17.26
C SER A 75 7.33 29.84 17.65
N LEU A 76 7.21 28.91 16.70
CA LEU A 76 6.67 27.58 16.95
C LEU A 76 7.33 26.53 16.04
N ARG A 77 7.52 25.32 16.58
CA ARG A 77 7.66 24.10 15.77
C ARG A 77 6.49 23.17 16.04
N ALA A 78 5.94 22.61 14.96
CA ALA A 78 4.88 21.62 15.03
C ALA A 78 5.08 20.58 13.93
N ILE A 79 4.60 19.36 14.14
CA ILE A 79 4.43 18.39 13.06
C ILE A 79 3.15 18.78 12.33
N HIS A 80 3.30 19.14 11.06
CA HIS A 80 2.20 19.42 10.18
C HIS A 80 1.86 18.17 9.38
N SER A 81 0.60 17.77 9.39
CA SER A 81 0.05 16.74 8.50
C SER A 81 -1.13 17.31 7.70
N ALA A 82 -1.30 16.87 6.46
CA ALA A 82 -2.44 17.19 5.63
C ALA A 82 -3.21 15.94 5.20
N GLY A 83 -4.50 16.09 4.96
CA GLY A 83 -5.39 15.02 4.54
C GLY A 83 -6.68 15.49 3.88
N LEU A 84 -7.63 14.58 3.70
CA LEU A 84 -8.95 14.85 3.10
C LEU A 84 -10.07 14.36 4.03
N THR A 85 -10.86 15.25 4.63
CA THR A 85 -12.09 14.86 5.35
C THR A 85 -13.27 14.66 4.40
N ALA A 86 -13.19 15.19 3.18
CA ALA A 86 -14.03 14.82 2.05
C ALA A 86 -13.20 14.78 0.76
N GLY A 87 -13.10 13.59 0.16
CA GLY A 87 -12.33 13.33 -1.06
C GLY A 87 -13.20 13.25 -2.32
N LEU A 88 -12.56 12.98 -3.45
CA LEU A 88 -13.20 12.74 -4.75
C LEU A 88 -13.94 11.40 -4.79
N GLY A 89 -13.44 10.39 -4.08
CA GLY A 89 -14.03 9.03 -4.07
C GLY A 89 -13.67 8.17 -5.28
N SER A 90 -12.68 8.60 -6.08
CA SER A 90 -12.05 7.78 -7.13
C SER A 90 -10.79 7.12 -6.60
N ASN A 91 -10.86 5.81 -6.32
CA ASN A 91 -9.70 5.04 -5.89
C ASN A 91 -8.55 5.01 -6.94
N PRO A 92 -8.81 4.92 -8.27
CA PRO A 92 -7.74 5.04 -9.26
C PRO A 92 -6.94 6.36 -9.20
N ILE A 93 -7.59 7.46 -8.81
CA ILE A 93 -6.92 8.75 -8.60
C ILE A 93 -6.24 8.80 -7.22
N GLY A 94 -6.84 8.19 -6.19
CA GLY A 94 -6.26 8.11 -4.84
C GLY A 94 -6.62 9.26 -3.90
N LEU A 95 -7.54 10.15 -4.31
CA LEU A 95 -8.01 11.30 -3.51
C LEU A 95 -9.24 10.91 -2.68
N ASP A 96 -9.08 9.96 -1.76
CA ASP A 96 -10.16 9.41 -0.96
C ASP A 96 -10.38 10.20 0.35
N ARG A 97 -11.63 10.19 0.85
CA ARG A 97 -11.91 10.60 2.24
C ARG A 97 -11.07 9.75 3.19
N GLY A 98 -10.50 10.41 4.19
CA GLY A 98 -9.61 9.83 5.17
C GLY A 98 -8.16 9.76 4.73
N TYR A 99 -7.79 10.08 3.48
CA TYR A 99 -6.37 10.12 3.10
C TYR A 99 -5.59 11.13 3.96
N PHE A 100 -4.41 10.76 4.45
CA PHE A 100 -3.48 11.63 5.19
C PHE A 100 -2.04 11.36 4.74
N ASP A 101 -1.21 12.40 4.75
CA ASP A 101 0.24 12.25 4.71
C ASP A 101 0.79 11.85 6.08
N GLU A 102 2.07 11.47 6.11
CA GLU A 102 2.75 11.03 7.34
C GLU A 102 3.21 12.19 8.25
N GLY A 103 3.05 13.42 7.76
CA GLY A 103 3.47 14.63 8.45
C GLY A 103 4.94 15.01 8.27
N GLY A 104 5.26 16.27 8.58
CA GLY A 104 6.62 16.80 8.58
C GLY A 104 6.73 18.04 9.46
N ILE A 105 7.95 18.40 9.87
CA ILE A 105 8.14 19.52 10.79
C ILE A 105 8.02 20.86 10.06
N LEU A 106 7.07 21.69 10.50
CA LEU A 106 7.01 23.11 10.15
C LEU A 106 7.55 23.97 11.30
N ALA A 107 8.48 24.85 10.94
CA ALA A 107 8.97 25.92 11.79
C ALA A 107 8.31 27.25 11.37
N PHE A 108 7.53 27.84 12.28
CA PHE A 108 6.95 29.16 12.08
C PHE A 108 7.92 30.23 12.56
N ARG A 109 8.42 31.04 11.64
CA ARG A 109 9.47 32.04 11.91
C ARG A 109 9.02 33.46 11.58
N ARG A 110 9.29 34.39 12.48
CA ARG A 110 9.17 35.81 12.22
C ARG A 110 10.28 36.26 11.27
N VAL A 111 9.88 36.79 10.12
CA VAL A 111 10.77 37.42 9.15
C VAL A 111 10.22 38.81 8.84
N GLY A 112 10.81 39.83 9.48
CA GLY A 112 10.30 41.20 9.42
C GLY A 112 8.90 41.32 10.05
N LYS A 113 7.93 41.74 9.24
CA LYS A 113 6.51 41.89 9.63
C LYS A 113 5.66 40.64 9.34
N LYS A 114 6.30 39.57 8.86
CA LYS A 114 5.61 38.35 8.45
C LYS A 114 5.97 37.19 9.36
N LEU A 115 5.04 36.25 9.50
CA LEU A 115 5.31 34.89 9.96
C LEU A 115 5.41 33.98 8.73
N VAL A 116 6.49 33.21 8.63
CA VAL A 116 6.76 32.27 7.53
C VAL A 116 6.64 30.86 8.06
N ALA A 117 5.93 29.99 7.33
CA ALA A 117 5.93 28.55 7.57
C ALA A 117 7.03 27.88 6.75
N GLU A 118 8.12 27.47 7.41
CA GLU A 118 9.26 26.79 6.82
C GLU A 118 9.15 25.28 7.04
N LYS A 119 9.20 24.47 5.98
CA LYS A 119 9.36 23.01 6.11
C LYS A 119 10.83 22.69 6.38
N GLU A 120 11.10 22.15 7.56
CA GLU A 120 12.43 21.71 7.94
C GLU A 120 12.79 20.39 7.22
N ASN A 121 14.01 20.32 6.69
CA ASN A 121 14.52 19.12 6.05
C ASN A 121 15.24 18.22 7.06
N TRP A 122 14.56 17.20 7.54
CA TRP A 122 15.12 16.22 8.48
C TRP A 122 15.78 15.01 7.81
N THR A 123 15.77 14.95 6.47
CA THR A 123 16.46 13.92 5.69
C THR A 123 17.97 14.08 5.78
N TYR A 124 18.48 15.31 5.87
CA TYR A 124 19.90 15.61 5.97
C TYR A 124 20.16 16.42 7.24
N ARG A 125 20.95 15.87 8.16
CA ARG A 125 21.15 16.46 9.49
C ARG A 125 22.55 16.20 10.05
N ALA A 126 22.84 16.84 11.18
CA ALA A 126 23.99 16.54 12.02
C ALA A 126 23.52 16.42 13.47
N SER A 127 23.90 15.31 14.12
CA SER A 127 23.61 15.01 15.53
C SER A 127 24.74 15.45 16.49
N ALA A 128 25.85 15.99 15.97
CA ALA A 128 26.95 16.50 16.78
C ALA A 128 26.53 17.56 17.80
N ASP A 129 27.20 17.58 18.96
CA ASP A 129 27.05 18.62 19.98
C ASP A 129 27.49 20.01 19.49
N ASN A 130 28.34 20.06 18.46
CA ASN A 130 28.83 21.29 17.86
C ASN A 130 27.72 22.06 17.11
N PRO A 131 27.27 23.23 17.60
CA PRO A 131 26.22 24.01 16.95
C PRO A 131 26.60 24.52 15.56
N LEU A 132 27.90 24.74 15.28
CA LEU A 132 28.37 25.21 13.97
C LEU A 132 28.30 24.11 12.92
N GLU A 133 28.53 22.87 13.31
CA GLU A 133 28.40 21.70 12.42
C GLU A 133 26.94 21.46 12.05
N ARG A 134 26.03 21.51 13.05
CA ARG A 134 24.58 21.46 12.80
C ARG A 134 24.11 22.59 11.89
N LYS A 135 24.69 23.77 12.03
CA LYS A 135 24.40 24.92 11.16
C LYS A 135 24.91 24.68 9.74
N ALA A 136 26.15 24.22 9.57
CA ALA A 136 26.75 23.96 8.26
C ALA A 136 25.93 22.95 7.43
N VAL A 137 25.49 21.85 8.04
CA VAL A 137 24.62 20.87 7.35
C VAL A 137 23.28 21.51 6.97
N ARG A 138 22.64 22.21 7.92
CA ARG A 138 21.36 22.91 7.67
C ARG A 138 21.44 23.97 6.56
N GLU A 139 22.61 24.59 6.37
CA GLU A 139 22.85 25.58 5.31
C GLU A 139 23.30 24.95 3.98
N SER A 140 23.70 23.67 3.98
CA SER A 140 24.10 22.93 2.79
C SER A 140 22.91 22.37 2.00
N PHE A 141 21.74 22.26 2.62
CA PHE A 141 20.51 21.77 2.00
C PHE A 141 19.43 22.85 1.99
N ALA A 142 18.74 22.99 0.87
CA ALA A 142 17.72 24.02 0.70
C ALA A 142 16.55 23.84 1.69
N ARG A 143 16.07 24.96 2.23
CA ARG A 143 14.85 25.06 3.05
C ARG A 143 13.69 25.44 2.14
N SER A 144 12.46 25.10 2.56
CA SER A 144 11.25 25.40 1.79
C SER A 144 10.30 26.28 2.60
N PHE A 145 10.15 27.54 2.20
CA PHE A 145 9.08 28.40 2.70
C PHE A 145 7.79 28.05 1.97
N LEU A 146 6.86 27.40 2.69
CA LEU A 146 5.59 26.95 2.12
C LEU A 146 4.53 28.04 2.11
N TRP A 147 4.64 29.01 3.03
CA TRP A 147 3.67 30.08 3.19
C TRP A 147 4.26 31.25 3.98
N SER A 148 3.68 32.45 3.81
CA SER A 148 3.93 33.60 4.68
C SER A 148 2.64 34.39 4.89
N GLY A 149 2.40 34.86 6.12
CA GLY A 149 1.29 35.75 6.47
C GLY A 149 1.76 36.96 7.27
N ASP A 150 0.97 38.03 7.26
CA ASP A 150 1.26 39.23 8.03
C ASP A 150 0.94 39.03 9.51
N ILE A 151 1.79 39.58 10.38
CA ILE A 151 1.53 39.67 11.83
C ILE A 151 0.57 40.84 12.04
N ILE A 152 -0.68 40.54 12.41
CA ILE A 152 -1.76 41.53 12.45
C ILE A 152 -1.85 42.26 13.80
N ALA A 153 -1.36 41.64 14.87
CA ALA A 153 -1.22 42.26 16.19
C ALA A 153 -0.16 41.51 17.02
N GLU A 154 0.39 42.17 18.03
CA GLU A 154 1.31 41.58 19.00
C GLU A 154 0.71 41.67 20.41
N GLY A 155 0.84 40.59 21.17
CA GLY A 155 0.38 40.48 22.56
C GLY A 155 1.33 41.18 23.52
N ALA A 156 0.86 41.47 24.74
CA ALA A 156 1.69 42.09 25.78
C ALA A 156 2.87 41.19 26.21
N ASP A 157 2.76 39.89 26.00
CA ASP A 157 3.75 38.85 26.23
C ASP A 157 4.65 38.58 25.00
N GLY A 158 4.46 39.34 23.91
CA GLY A 158 5.18 39.16 22.65
C GLY A 158 4.57 38.09 21.73
N ALA A 159 3.43 37.49 22.08
CA ALA A 159 2.71 36.58 21.19
C ALA A 159 2.35 37.28 19.87
N LEU A 160 2.23 36.50 18.79
CA LEU A 160 1.95 37.00 17.44
C LEU A 160 0.56 36.54 17.01
N LEU A 161 -0.34 37.46 16.70
CA LEU A 161 -1.62 37.13 16.09
C LEU A 161 -1.43 37.10 14.57
N VAL A 162 -1.81 36.00 13.94
CA VAL A 162 -1.64 35.79 12.49
C VAL A 162 -2.91 35.22 11.89
N ASP A 163 -3.25 35.67 10.70
CA ASP A 163 -4.33 35.11 9.89
C ASP A 163 -3.83 33.89 9.10
N LEU A 164 -4.36 32.71 9.42
CA LEU A 164 -3.99 31.45 8.78
C LEU A 164 -4.81 31.14 7.53
N SER A 165 -5.78 31.97 7.14
CA SER A 165 -6.71 31.65 6.05
C SER A 165 -5.97 31.31 4.73
N GLY A 166 -4.91 32.05 4.40
CA GLY A 166 -4.08 31.77 3.21
C GLY A 166 -3.18 30.53 3.34
N PHE A 167 -2.85 30.10 4.57
CA PHE A 167 -2.11 28.86 4.81
C PHE A 167 -3.03 27.64 4.63
N LEU A 168 -4.27 27.74 5.10
CA LEU A 168 -5.25 26.65 5.06
C LEU A 168 -5.78 26.34 3.65
N THR A 169 -5.82 27.36 2.79
CA THR A 169 -6.38 27.28 1.42
C THR A 169 -5.37 26.89 0.34
N ARG A 170 -4.09 26.69 0.69
CA ARG A 170 -3.08 26.18 -0.25
C ARG A 170 -3.39 24.73 -0.64
N ASP A 171 -2.91 24.30 -1.80
CA ASP A 171 -2.91 22.89 -2.22
C ASP A 171 -1.81 22.12 -1.47
N ALA A 172 -2.12 21.70 -0.24
CA ALA A 172 -1.14 21.10 0.68
C ALA A 172 -0.77 19.66 0.30
N LEU A 173 -1.66 18.98 -0.43
CA LEU A 173 -1.51 17.59 -0.86
C LEU A 173 -1.05 17.43 -2.32
N ASP A 174 -0.78 18.53 -3.03
CA ASP A 174 -0.52 18.53 -4.48
C ASP A 174 -1.60 17.79 -5.28
N VAL A 175 -2.86 18.09 -4.96
CA VAL A 175 -4.05 17.48 -5.59
C VAL A 175 -4.02 17.66 -7.10
N ARG A 176 -3.58 18.83 -7.59
CA ARG A 176 -3.43 19.09 -9.03
C ARG A 176 -2.37 18.20 -9.67
N GLY A 177 -1.24 18.00 -8.99
CA GLY A 177 -0.19 17.08 -9.43
C GLY A 177 -0.71 15.65 -9.54
N ALA A 178 -1.42 15.16 -8.52
CA ALA A 178 -2.03 13.84 -8.51
C ALA A 178 -3.01 13.61 -9.67
N LEU A 179 -3.91 14.57 -9.93
CA LEU A 179 -4.86 14.51 -11.06
C LEU A 179 -4.16 14.51 -12.42
N LYS A 180 -3.10 15.33 -12.56
CA LYS A 180 -2.34 15.46 -13.80
C LYS A 180 -1.49 14.23 -14.11
N ALA A 181 -0.94 13.59 -13.08
CA ALA A 181 -0.10 12.39 -13.21
C ALA A 181 -0.92 11.15 -13.60
N ASN A 182 -2.23 11.17 -13.37
CA ASN A 182 -3.13 10.08 -13.78
C ASN A 182 -3.75 10.37 -15.16
N ASP A 183 -3.59 9.43 -16.09
CA ASP A 183 -4.09 9.55 -17.47
C ASP A 183 -5.61 9.69 -17.57
N GLU A 184 -6.36 9.34 -16.52
CA GLU A 184 -7.82 9.45 -16.43
C GLU A 184 -8.31 10.55 -15.45
N GLY A 185 -7.40 11.34 -14.87
CA GLY A 185 -7.71 12.45 -13.96
C GLY A 185 -7.98 13.77 -14.69
N GLY A 186 -6.96 14.31 -15.36
CA GLY A 186 -7.02 15.57 -16.11
C GLY A 186 -6.23 16.71 -15.46
N SER A 187 -6.25 17.90 -16.09
CA SER A 187 -5.54 19.08 -15.59
C SER A 187 -6.52 20.08 -14.96
N PHE A 188 -6.26 20.50 -13.73
CA PHE A 188 -7.14 21.38 -12.95
C PHE A 188 -6.41 22.62 -12.42
N ALA A 189 -7.16 23.71 -12.27
CA ALA A 189 -6.74 24.94 -11.59
C ALA A 189 -7.54 25.12 -10.28
N ILE A 190 -6.99 25.86 -9.32
CA ILE A 190 -7.71 26.23 -8.09
C ILE A 190 -8.63 27.41 -8.40
N ALA A 191 -9.90 27.29 -8.02
CA ALA A 191 -10.84 28.40 -8.06
C ALA A 191 -10.73 29.20 -6.76
N GLU A 192 -9.92 30.25 -6.77
CA GLU A 192 -9.64 31.10 -5.59
C GLU A 192 -10.90 31.71 -4.98
N ASP A 193 -11.89 32.07 -5.80
CA ASP A 193 -13.17 32.66 -5.37
C ASP A 193 -14.10 31.67 -4.66
N ARG A 194 -13.81 30.37 -4.73
CA ARG A 194 -14.58 29.26 -4.13
C ARG A 194 -13.72 28.37 -3.25
N THR A 195 -12.54 28.86 -2.86
CA THR A 195 -11.61 28.16 -1.98
C THR A 195 -11.48 28.98 -0.70
N MET A 196 -11.82 28.38 0.44
CA MET A 196 -11.92 29.12 1.71
C MET A 196 -11.78 28.20 2.92
N PRO A 197 -11.31 28.71 4.08
CA PRO A 197 -11.33 27.94 5.32
C PRO A 197 -12.76 27.56 5.72
N ASP A 198 -12.94 26.36 6.27
CA ASP A 198 -14.15 26.00 6.99
C ASP A 198 -13.99 26.44 8.46
N ALA A 199 -14.44 27.64 8.76
CA ALA A 199 -14.39 28.20 10.11
C ALA A 199 -15.13 27.33 11.15
N GLY A 200 -16.13 26.54 10.73
CA GLY A 200 -16.85 25.61 11.62
C GLY A 200 -16.04 24.38 12.03
N ALA A 201 -14.94 24.12 11.33
CA ALA A 201 -14.06 22.98 11.52
C ALA A 201 -12.64 23.40 11.90
N ALA A 202 -12.53 24.47 12.69
CA ALA A 202 -11.31 24.89 13.37
C ALA A 202 -11.34 24.43 14.83
N TYR A 203 -10.62 23.36 15.14
CA TYR A 203 -10.60 22.75 16.47
C TYR A 203 -9.27 22.99 17.19
N ALA A 204 -9.35 23.32 18.47
CA ALA A 204 -8.19 23.44 19.34
C ALA A 204 -8.25 22.36 20.43
N PHE A 205 -7.31 21.41 20.37
CA PHE A 205 -7.12 20.34 21.36
C PHE A 205 -5.85 20.61 22.18
N PRO A 206 -5.61 19.90 23.29
CA PRO A 206 -4.42 20.14 24.12
C PRO A 206 -3.07 19.98 23.39
N ASP A 207 -3.00 19.05 22.44
CA ASP A 207 -1.75 18.66 21.77
C ASP A 207 -1.77 18.86 20.26
N ASN A 208 -2.88 19.34 19.70
CA ASN A 208 -3.01 19.64 18.28
C ASN A 208 -4.06 20.72 18.02
N VAL A 209 -3.92 21.42 16.90
CA VAL A 209 -4.99 22.21 16.29
C VAL A 209 -5.29 21.63 14.92
N GLU A 210 -6.57 21.65 14.55
CA GLU A 210 -7.10 21.00 13.36
C GLU A 210 -7.94 21.99 12.55
N PHE A 211 -7.80 21.91 11.23
CA PHE A 211 -8.45 22.84 10.32
C PHE A 211 -8.94 22.12 9.06
N ASP A 212 -10.17 22.40 8.66
CA ASP A 212 -10.65 22.08 7.31
C ASP A 212 -10.67 23.33 6.42
N ALA A 213 -10.49 23.12 5.12
CA ALA A 213 -10.66 24.12 4.09
C ALA A 213 -11.32 23.50 2.86
N PHE A 214 -12.25 24.23 2.25
CA PHE A 214 -12.81 23.89 0.97
C PHE A 214 -11.81 24.24 -0.12
N LEU A 215 -11.35 23.24 -0.88
CA LEU A 215 -10.47 23.39 -2.04
C LEU A 215 -11.27 23.10 -3.31
N THR A 216 -11.61 24.15 -4.05
CA THR A 216 -12.39 24.01 -5.30
C THR A 216 -11.48 24.01 -6.51
N LEU A 217 -11.65 23.02 -7.38
CA LEU A 217 -10.85 22.78 -8.57
C LEU A 217 -11.71 22.88 -9.83
N THR A 218 -11.17 23.51 -10.88
CA THR A 218 -11.85 23.66 -12.18
C THR A 218 -11.04 23.16 -13.36
N SER A 219 -11.72 22.60 -14.35
CA SER A 219 -11.12 22.15 -15.61
C SER A 219 -12.12 22.25 -16.76
N ASP A 220 -11.64 22.61 -17.94
CA ASP A 220 -12.41 22.52 -19.19
C ASP A 220 -12.44 21.10 -19.77
N GLU A 221 -11.46 20.26 -19.39
CA GLU A 221 -11.23 18.91 -19.91
C GLU A 221 -11.14 17.85 -18.79
N PRO A 222 -12.17 17.71 -17.93
CA PRO A 222 -12.18 16.63 -16.94
C PRO A 222 -12.31 15.27 -17.64
N LYS A 223 -11.57 14.28 -17.13
CA LYS A 223 -11.51 12.92 -17.68
C LYS A 223 -12.44 11.95 -16.93
N SER A 224 -12.45 10.67 -17.34
CA SER A 224 -13.43 9.66 -16.94
C SER A 224 -13.57 9.49 -15.44
N GLN A 225 -12.46 9.43 -14.69
CA GLN A 225 -12.53 9.18 -13.24
C GLN A 225 -13.17 10.33 -12.47
N VAL A 226 -12.95 11.58 -12.89
CA VAL A 226 -13.59 12.76 -12.27
C VAL A 226 -15.06 12.83 -12.67
N ARG A 227 -15.40 12.57 -13.94
CA ARG A 227 -16.79 12.53 -14.42
C ARG A 227 -17.64 11.46 -13.74
N ALA A 228 -17.01 10.37 -13.31
CA ALA A 228 -17.69 9.26 -12.66
C ALA A 228 -18.09 9.55 -11.21
N THR A 229 -17.40 10.48 -10.54
CA THR A 229 -17.46 10.68 -9.08
C THR A 229 -17.97 12.05 -8.69
N ALA A 230 -17.56 13.11 -9.40
CA ALA A 230 -17.90 14.48 -9.05
C ALA A 230 -19.33 14.84 -9.47
N ALA A 231 -20.02 15.65 -8.64
CA ALA A 231 -21.35 16.17 -8.96
C ALA A 231 -21.35 17.05 -10.24
N ASP A 232 -20.29 17.87 -10.41
CA ASP A 232 -19.94 18.52 -11.67
C ASP A 232 -18.44 18.31 -11.92
N ALA A 233 -18.10 17.57 -12.97
CA ALA A 233 -16.72 17.23 -13.27
C ALA A 233 -15.86 18.45 -13.63
N ARG A 234 -16.46 19.55 -14.10
CA ARG A 234 -15.75 20.78 -14.47
C ARG A 234 -15.47 21.67 -13.27
N ALA A 235 -16.17 21.46 -12.16
CA ALA A 235 -15.98 22.21 -10.92
C ALA A 235 -16.36 21.34 -9.71
N PHE A 236 -15.37 20.81 -9.01
CA PHE A 236 -15.60 20.01 -7.81
C PHE A 236 -14.81 20.57 -6.61
N THR A 237 -15.29 20.28 -5.41
CA THR A 237 -14.72 20.75 -4.15
C THR A 237 -14.32 19.57 -3.28
N LEU A 238 -13.09 19.60 -2.78
CA LEU A 238 -12.60 18.71 -1.74
C LEU A 238 -12.59 19.45 -0.40
N VAL A 239 -12.67 18.71 0.70
CA VAL A 239 -12.38 19.27 2.03
C VAL A 239 -11.00 18.80 2.43
N GLN A 240 -10.04 19.72 2.30
CA GLN A 240 -8.66 19.50 2.70
C GLN A 240 -8.53 19.79 4.19
N HIS A 241 -7.92 18.85 4.87
CA HIS A 241 -7.68 18.89 6.30
C HIS A 241 -6.21 19.17 6.58
N GLN A 242 -5.90 20.00 7.57
CA GLN A 242 -4.54 20.29 8.02
C GLN A 242 -4.48 20.24 9.55
N SER A 243 -3.47 19.54 10.06
CA SER A 243 -3.19 19.36 11.49
C SER A 243 -1.86 20.02 11.83
N LEU A 244 -1.79 20.72 12.97
CA LEU A 244 -0.53 21.11 13.62
C LEU A 244 -0.44 20.42 14.98
N VAL A 245 0.47 19.47 15.10
CA VAL A 245 0.68 18.62 16.27
C VAL A 245 1.90 19.07 17.06
N ARG A 246 1.79 19.07 18.39
CA ARG A 246 2.89 19.34 19.32
C ARG A 246 4.03 18.33 19.12
N LEU A 247 5.27 18.80 19.12
CA LEU A 247 6.44 17.92 19.15
C LEU A 247 6.50 17.14 20.48
N PRO A 248 6.90 15.86 20.44
CA PRO A 248 7.12 15.10 21.67
C PRO A 248 8.33 15.64 22.46
N ASP A 249 8.39 15.28 23.74
CA ASP A 249 9.54 15.55 24.61
C ASP A 249 10.79 14.73 24.21
N ASP A 250 11.94 15.04 24.82
CA ASP A 250 13.22 14.36 24.56
C ASP A 250 13.36 13.01 25.29
N GLY A 251 12.28 12.49 25.90
CA GLY A 251 12.30 11.26 26.70
C GLY A 251 12.22 9.96 25.88
N TYR A 252 12.04 10.04 24.56
CA TYR A 252 11.97 8.86 23.69
C TYR A 252 13.36 8.37 23.27
N THR A 253 13.59 7.06 23.37
CA THR A 253 14.80 6.41 22.85
C THR A 253 14.53 5.81 21.47
N PRO A 254 15.13 6.36 20.39
CA PRO A 254 15.01 5.79 19.05
C PRO A 254 15.57 4.37 18.97
N ARG A 255 14.98 3.54 18.10
CA ARG A 255 15.44 2.19 17.79
C ARG A 255 16.11 2.21 16.43
N ALA A 256 17.37 1.81 16.34
CA ALA A 256 18.04 1.64 15.05
C ALA A 256 17.29 0.62 14.19
N PHE A 257 17.09 0.95 12.91
CA PHE A 257 16.45 0.05 11.95
C PHE A 257 17.35 -1.14 11.60
N ASP A 258 16.75 -2.32 11.41
CA ASP A 258 17.41 -3.51 10.89
C ASP A 258 16.60 -4.04 9.68
N PRO A 259 17.20 -4.19 8.49
CA PRO A 259 16.47 -4.60 7.28
C PRO A 259 15.86 -6.00 7.36
N ARG A 260 16.24 -6.79 8.36
CA ARG A 260 15.73 -8.14 8.58
C ARG A 260 14.49 -8.18 9.48
N SER A 261 14.14 -7.07 10.14
CA SER A 261 13.12 -7.09 11.21
C SER A 261 11.68 -6.95 10.71
N GLY A 262 11.48 -6.50 9.47
CA GLY A 262 10.16 -6.13 8.97
C GLY A 262 9.56 -4.90 9.63
N ALA A 263 10.38 -4.04 10.23
CA ALA A 263 9.93 -2.73 10.69
C ALA A 263 9.87 -1.69 9.56
N ILE A 264 9.00 -0.69 9.71
CA ILE A 264 8.97 0.50 8.86
C ILE A 264 10.03 1.47 9.37
N ASP A 265 10.81 2.05 8.45
CA ASP A 265 11.99 2.85 8.77
C ASP A 265 11.79 4.34 8.48
N VAL A 266 12.58 5.19 9.14
CA VAL A 266 12.69 6.62 8.93
C VAL A 266 14.15 6.93 8.61
N GLY A 267 14.47 6.94 7.32
CA GLY A 267 15.84 7.11 6.82
C GLY A 267 16.32 8.56 6.85
N PHE A 268 17.58 8.77 7.22
CA PHE A 268 18.25 10.07 7.21
C PHE A 268 19.74 9.94 6.91
N TYR A 269 20.36 11.05 6.53
CA TYR A 269 21.81 11.21 6.37
C TYR A 269 22.33 12.05 7.54
N ASP A 270 23.17 11.46 8.38
CA ASP A 270 23.88 12.14 9.45
C ASP A 270 25.31 12.50 9.02
N PHE A 271 25.51 13.77 8.66
CA PHE A 271 26.82 14.28 8.25
C PHE A 271 27.79 14.51 9.40
N SER A 272 27.36 14.31 10.64
CA SER A 272 28.25 14.26 11.80
C SER A 272 28.69 12.84 12.17
N ALA A 273 28.27 11.84 11.41
CA ALA A 273 28.77 10.49 11.57
C ALA A 273 30.31 10.48 11.47
N PRO A 274 31.02 9.70 12.31
CA PRO A 274 32.47 9.59 12.21
C PRO A 274 32.86 9.04 10.83
N LEU A 275 34.07 9.32 10.37
CA LEU A 275 34.57 8.84 9.06
C LEU A 275 34.53 7.31 8.89
N SER A 276 34.57 6.56 9.99
CA SER A 276 34.43 5.10 10.01
C SER A 276 32.97 4.61 10.06
N GLY A 277 32.02 5.52 10.23
CA GLY A 277 30.59 5.26 10.36
C GLY A 277 29.83 5.44 9.05
N GLN A 278 28.56 5.07 9.06
CA GLN A 278 27.66 5.26 7.93
C GLN A 278 26.94 6.61 8.06
N VAL A 279 27.00 7.41 7.00
CA VAL A 279 26.24 8.67 6.90
C VAL A 279 24.75 8.36 6.77
N ARG A 280 24.38 7.42 5.88
CA ARG A 280 22.99 6.96 5.78
C ARG A 280 22.68 6.07 6.98
N GLN A 281 21.67 6.46 7.75
CA GLN A 281 21.17 5.76 8.92
C GLN A 281 19.65 5.73 8.87
N SER A 282 19.03 4.92 9.72
CA SER A 282 17.58 4.87 9.81
C SER A 282 17.11 4.41 11.20
N PHE A 283 15.95 4.91 11.60
CA PHE A 283 15.26 4.50 12.83
C PHE A 283 13.99 3.72 12.51
N ALA A 284 13.68 2.71 13.32
CA ALA A 284 12.40 2.01 13.23
C ALA A 284 11.27 2.85 13.84
N ARG A 285 10.14 2.92 13.14
CA ARG A 285 8.93 3.61 13.59
C ARG A 285 8.19 2.77 14.63
N ARG A 286 7.82 3.34 15.78
CA ARG A 286 7.02 2.65 16.82
C ARG A 286 6.40 3.62 17.83
N PHE A 287 5.36 3.16 18.53
CA PHE A 287 4.84 3.87 19.70
C PHE A 287 5.83 3.81 20.87
N ARG A 288 5.81 4.85 21.71
CA ARG A 288 6.50 4.85 23.00
C ARG A 288 5.79 3.90 23.97
N LEU A 289 6.49 2.85 24.38
CA LEU A 289 6.10 1.99 25.49
C LEU A 289 7.20 1.97 26.53
N GLU A 290 6.82 1.92 27.81
CA GLU A 290 7.71 1.78 28.95
C GLU A 290 7.08 0.84 29.96
N LYS A 291 7.82 -0.17 30.41
CA LYS A 291 7.35 -1.05 31.48
C LYS A 291 7.11 -0.26 32.77
N GLN A 292 6.09 -0.65 33.52
CA GLN A 292 5.87 -0.15 34.88
C GLN A 292 7.04 -0.54 35.79
N ASP A 293 7.49 -1.80 35.71
CA ASP A 293 8.74 -2.27 36.28
C ASP A 293 9.81 -2.41 35.17
N PRO A 294 10.75 -1.46 35.04
CA PRO A 294 11.78 -1.49 34.00
C PRO A 294 12.81 -2.62 34.17
N THR A 295 12.81 -3.31 35.32
CA THR A 295 13.73 -4.42 35.61
C THR A 295 13.12 -5.79 35.32
N ALA A 296 11.79 -5.86 35.19
CA ALA A 296 11.08 -7.11 34.93
C ALA A 296 11.19 -7.54 33.45
N ALA A 297 11.33 -8.85 33.22
CA ALA A 297 11.25 -9.42 31.89
C ALA A 297 9.88 -9.19 31.23
N SER A 298 8.80 -9.20 32.04
CA SER A 298 7.43 -8.94 31.62
C SER A 298 6.73 -8.02 32.63
N SER A 299 6.14 -6.93 32.17
CA SER A 299 5.41 -5.95 33.00
C SER A 299 4.48 -5.12 32.12
N PRO A 300 3.26 -4.80 32.57
CA PRO A 300 2.39 -3.89 31.82
C PRO A 300 3.06 -2.54 31.58
N ALA A 301 2.64 -1.84 30.52
CA ALA A 301 3.12 -0.53 30.19
C ALA A 301 2.61 0.53 31.18
N LYS A 302 3.38 1.60 31.37
CA LYS A 302 2.92 2.79 32.10
C LYS A 302 1.73 3.47 31.40
N LYS A 303 1.74 3.45 30.06
CA LYS A 303 0.66 3.93 29.19
C LYS A 303 0.40 2.87 28.13
N SER A 304 -0.79 2.28 28.15
CA SER A 304 -1.22 1.31 27.13
C SER A 304 -1.38 1.99 25.77
N ILE A 305 -1.17 1.22 24.70
CA ILE A 305 -1.61 1.61 23.36
C ILE A 305 -3.09 1.28 23.25
N VAL A 306 -3.92 2.31 23.03
CA VAL A 306 -5.37 2.14 22.91
C VAL A 306 -5.80 2.54 21.52
N PHE A 307 -6.49 1.63 20.81
CA PHE A 307 -7.15 1.89 19.53
C PHE A 307 -8.66 2.06 19.73
N TYR A 308 -9.25 2.99 18.98
CA TYR A 308 -10.67 3.32 19.03
C TYR A 308 -11.33 3.05 17.68
N VAL A 309 -12.29 2.13 17.66
CA VAL A 309 -13.10 1.84 16.47
C VAL A 309 -14.23 2.85 16.36
N ASP A 310 -14.39 3.39 15.16
CA ASP A 310 -15.46 4.32 14.80
C ASP A 310 -16.85 3.78 15.18
N SER A 311 -17.61 4.60 15.91
CA SER A 311 -18.97 4.27 16.33
C SER A 311 -19.96 4.22 15.16
N GLY A 312 -19.63 4.85 14.03
CA GLY A 312 -20.40 4.84 12.78
C GLY A 312 -20.32 3.53 11.98
N ALA A 313 -19.40 2.62 12.31
CA ALA A 313 -19.36 1.29 11.69
C ALA A 313 -20.61 0.46 12.07
N PRO A 314 -21.24 -0.25 11.12
CA PRO A 314 -22.32 -1.20 11.43
C PRO A 314 -21.88 -2.19 12.50
N GLU A 315 -22.79 -2.64 13.38
CA GLU A 315 -22.43 -3.39 14.58
C GLU A 315 -21.58 -4.65 14.31
N GLU A 316 -21.98 -5.48 13.34
CA GLU A 316 -21.22 -6.69 12.96
C GLU A 316 -19.81 -6.37 12.46
N ILE A 317 -19.67 -5.31 11.67
CA ILE A 317 -18.39 -4.82 11.16
C ILE A 317 -17.55 -4.28 12.32
N ARG A 318 -18.13 -3.46 13.18
CA ARG A 318 -17.46 -2.88 14.35
C ARG A 318 -16.91 -3.98 15.25
N ASN A 319 -17.70 -5.03 15.52
CA ASN A 319 -17.28 -6.16 16.33
C ASN A 319 -16.10 -6.92 15.67
N ALA A 320 -16.16 -7.16 14.36
CA ALA A 320 -15.05 -7.78 13.62
C ALA A 320 -13.77 -6.93 13.63
N LEU A 321 -13.89 -5.60 13.47
CA LEU A 321 -12.75 -4.67 13.58
C LEU A 321 -12.11 -4.72 14.97
N MET A 322 -12.94 -4.70 16.01
CA MET A 322 -12.48 -4.77 17.40
C MET A 322 -11.77 -6.09 17.68
N GLU A 323 -12.36 -7.22 17.26
CA GLU A 323 -11.81 -8.56 17.47
C GLU A 323 -10.47 -8.74 16.76
N GLY A 324 -10.40 -8.44 15.46
CA GLY A 324 -9.18 -8.58 14.67
C GLY A 324 -8.04 -7.72 15.21
N THR A 325 -8.35 -6.46 15.55
CA THR A 325 -7.35 -5.56 16.14
C THR A 325 -6.83 -6.10 17.48
N SER A 326 -7.70 -6.71 18.28
CA SER A 326 -7.34 -7.23 19.62
C SER A 326 -6.33 -8.38 19.58
N TRP A 327 -6.14 -9.04 18.43
CA TRP A 327 -5.12 -10.08 18.26
C TRP A 327 -3.70 -9.58 18.57
N TRP A 328 -3.41 -8.29 18.39
CA TRP A 328 -2.10 -7.71 18.72
C TRP A 328 -1.77 -7.79 20.22
N ALA A 329 -2.75 -7.92 21.12
CA ALA A 329 -2.50 -8.10 22.55
C ALA A 329 -1.62 -9.33 22.85
N ASP A 330 -1.76 -10.40 22.07
CA ASP A 330 -0.93 -11.61 22.20
C ASP A 330 0.53 -11.35 21.79
N ALA A 331 0.76 -10.52 20.76
CA ALA A 331 2.10 -10.14 20.33
C ALA A 331 2.77 -9.19 21.33
N PHE A 332 2.04 -8.24 21.91
CA PHE A 332 2.56 -7.39 22.99
C PHE A 332 2.85 -8.19 24.26
N THR A 333 2.00 -9.17 24.60
CA THR A 333 2.28 -10.11 25.70
C THR A 333 3.56 -10.90 25.45
N ALA A 334 3.76 -11.42 24.22
CA ALA A 334 4.99 -12.10 23.83
C ALA A 334 6.24 -11.21 23.90
N ALA A 335 6.09 -9.91 23.62
CA ALA A 335 7.14 -8.90 23.75
C ALA A 335 7.42 -8.45 25.21
N GLY A 336 6.69 -8.99 26.19
CA GLY A 336 6.85 -8.68 27.61
C GLY A 336 5.99 -7.52 28.13
N PHE A 337 4.90 -7.19 27.42
CA PHE A 337 3.93 -6.14 27.77
C PHE A 337 2.51 -6.70 27.88
N PRO A 338 2.21 -7.54 28.89
CA PRO A 338 0.84 -7.99 29.14
C PRO A 338 -0.07 -6.78 29.41
N ASP A 339 -1.36 -6.89 29.07
CA ASP A 339 -2.40 -5.90 29.35
C ASP A 339 -2.07 -4.46 28.89
N SER A 340 -1.25 -4.31 27.84
CA SER A 340 -0.72 -3.01 27.38
C SER A 340 -1.22 -2.58 26.00
N PHE A 341 -2.10 -3.37 25.39
CA PHE A 341 -2.75 -3.09 24.12
C PHE A 341 -4.26 -3.29 24.27
N GLU A 342 -5.04 -2.26 23.95
CA GLU A 342 -6.48 -2.24 24.17
C GLU A 342 -7.23 -1.75 22.94
N VAL A 343 -8.43 -2.28 22.73
CA VAL A 343 -9.33 -1.85 21.65
C VAL A 343 -10.69 -1.48 22.23
N LYS A 344 -11.19 -0.29 21.89
CA LYS A 344 -12.42 0.27 22.43
C LYS A 344 -13.26 0.86 21.31
N VAL A 345 -14.54 1.12 21.58
CA VAL A 345 -15.34 2.00 20.71
C VAL A 345 -14.96 3.45 21.00
N LEU A 346 -14.88 4.28 19.96
CA LEU A 346 -14.65 5.72 20.11
C LEU A 346 -15.76 6.31 21.00
N PRO A 347 -15.43 6.96 22.14
CA PRO A 347 -16.44 7.50 23.04
C PRO A 347 -17.27 8.62 22.37
N GLU A 348 -18.52 8.75 22.79
CA GLU A 348 -19.39 9.83 22.33
C GLU A 348 -18.79 11.21 22.63
N GLY A 349 -18.83 12.10 21.64
CA GLY A 349 -18.32 13.48 21.77
C GLY A 349 -16.80 13.64 21.65
N VAL A 350 -16.04 12.54 21.50
CA VAL A 350 -14.60 12.61 21.18
C VAL A 350 -14.43 12.78 19.68
N SER A 351 -13.63 13.77 19.27
CA SER A 351 -13.28 13.94 17.86
C SER A 351 -12.25 12.91 17.43
N PRO A 352 -12.42 12.22 16.28
CA PRO A 352 -11.40 11.32 15.74
C PRO A 352 -10.11 12.07 15.31
N LEU A 353 -10.18 13.40 15.17
CA LEU A 353 -9.06 14.26 14.80
C LEU A 353 -8.17 14.61 16.01
N ASP A 354 -8.60 14.37 17.25
CA ASP A 354 -7.77 14.60 18.43
C ASP A 354 -6.57 13.64 18.43
N VAL A 355 -5.35 14.18 18.50
CA VAL A 355 -4.11 13.38 18.35
C VAL A 355 -3.94 12.34 19.45
N ARG A 356 -4.63 12.52 20.58
CA ARG A 356 -4.54 11.63 21.75
C ARG A 356 -5.26 10.30 21.54
N TYR A 357 -6.02 10.14 20.46
CA TYR A 357 -6.81 8.95 20.14
C TYR A 357 -6.34 8.32 18.83
N ASN A 358 -5.90 7.06 18.90
CA ASN A 358 -5.62 6.24 17.72
C ASN A 358 -6.94 5.71 17.17
N VAL A 359 -7.26 5.99 15.90
CA VAL A 359 -8.61 5.73 15.36
C VAL A 359 -8.61 4.75 14.21
N ILE A 360 -9.62 3.87 14.20
CA ILE A 360 -9.95 2.96 13.11
C ILE A 360 -11.27 3.44 12.49
N GLN A 361 -11.18 4.10 11.35
CA GLN A 361 -12.29 4.75 10.65
C GLN A 361 -12.92 3.85 9.59
N TRP A 362 -14.24 3.87 9.52
CA TRP A 362 -15.01 3.17 8.49
C TRP A 362 -15.42 4.12 7.38
N THR A 363 -14.99 3.87 6.14
CA THR A 363 -15.16 4.83 5.03
C THR A 363 -15.85 4.21 3.81
N HIS A 364 -16.69 5.01 3.13
CA HIS A 364 -17.40 4.63 1.92
C HIS A 364 -16.71 5.19 0.67
N ARG A 365 -16.62 4.38 -0.40
CA ARG A 365 -16.06 4.76 -1.71
C ARG A 365 -16.94 4.24 -2.85
N GLN A 366 -16.81 4.83 -4.04
CA GLN A 366 -17.56 4.42 -5.23
C GLN A 366 -17.12 3.05 -5.73
N THR A 367 -15.81 2.83 -5.84
CA THR A 367 -15.21 1.55 -6.23
C THR A 367 -14.41 0.95 -5.09
N ARG A 368 -13.96 -0.30 -5.26
CA ARG A 368 -13.02 -0.92 -4.32
C ARG A 368 -11.78 -0.04 -4.20
N GLY A 369 -11.31 0.14 -2.97
CA GLY A 369 -10.06 0.84 -2.73
C GLY A 369 -9.28 0.24 -1.57
N TRP A 370 -8.03 0.64 -1.47
CA TRP A 370 -7.11 0.12 -0.46
C TRP A 370 -7.51 0.60 0.93
N SER A 371 -7.42 -0.30 1.90
CA SER A 371 -7.37 0.12 3.30
C SER A 371 -5.95 0.60 3.58
N TYR A 372 -5.81 1.52 4.54
CA TYR A 372 -4.50 2.10 4.85
C TYR A 372 -4.35 2.22 6.37
N GLY A 373 -3.23 1.72 6.88
CA GLY A 373 -2.69 2.05 8.20
C GLY A 373 -1.61 3.11 8.09
N GLY A 374 -1.89 4.31 8.58
CA GLY A 374 -0.93 5.40 8.64
C GLY A 374 -1.01 6.17 9.95
N GLY A 375 -0.56 7.42 9.92
CA GLY A 375 -0.65 8.31 11.08
C GLY A 375 0.48 9.34 11.14
N VAL A 376 0.58 9.98 12.29
CA VAL A 376 1.55 11.05 12.54
C VAL A 376 2.68 10.50 13.40
N TYR A 377 3.93 10.69 12.95
CA TYR A 377 5.14 10.38 13.73
C TYR A 377 6.10 11.56 13.77
N ASP A 378 7.04 11.52 14.70
CA ASP A 378 8.15 12.47 14.75
C ASP A 378 9.27 12.03 13.77
N PRO A 379 9.50 12.75 12.65
CA PRO A 379 10.52 12.39 11.67
C PRO A 379 11.96 12.47 12.21
N ARG A 380 12.16 13.03 13.41
CA ARG A 380 13.47 13.09 14.05
C ARG A 380 13.86 11.77 14.71
N THR A 381 12.87 11.05 15.25
CA THR A 381 13.09 9.92 16.16
C THR A 381 12.40 8.63 15.73
N GLY A 382 11.39 8.71 14.86
CA GLY A 382 10.50 7.59 14.53
C GLY A 382 9.43 7.31 15.60
N GLU A 383 9.25 8.20 16.58
CA GLU A 383 8.18 8.05 17.57
C GLU A 383 6.80 8.24 16.93
N MET A 384 5.96 7.20 17.00
CA MET A 384 4.57 7.26 16.55
C MET A 384 3.71 8.00 17.57
N LEU A 385 2.96 9.02 17.13
CA LEU A 385 2.15 9.89 17.97
C LEU A 385 0.66 9.59 17.88
N LYS A 386 0.17 9.30 16.66
CA LYS A 386 -1.23 8.98 16.38
C LYS A 386 -1.32 8.00 15.24
N ALA A 387 -2.11 6.94 15.41
CA ALA A 387 -2.52 6.07 14.31
C ALA A 387 -3.85 6.54 13.69
N ASN A 388 -3.88 6.51 12.35
CA ASN A 388 -5.07 6.70 11.53
C ASN A 388 -5.22 5.50 10.61
N VAL A 389 -6.21 4.65 10.90
CA VAL A 389 -6.52 3.47 10.10
C VAL A 389 -7.83 3.71 9.35
N ILE A 390 -7.86 3.37 8.06
CA ILE A 390 -9.02 3.55 7.18
C ILE A 390 -9.39 2.20 6.59
N LEU A 391 -10.63 1.75 6.81
CA LEU A 391 -11.16 0.53 6.17
C LEU A 391 -12.35 0.86 5.27
N GLY A 392 -12.28 0.36 4.03
CA GLY A 392 -13.26 0.62 2.98
C GLY A 392 -14.47 -0.31 3.02
N SER A 393 -15.67 0.27 2.98
CA SER A 393 -16.94 -0.49 3.10
C SER A 393 -17.32 -1.36 1.90
N GLN A 394 -16.71 -1.14 0.73
CA GLN A 394 -17.04 -1.92 -0.47
C GLN A 394 -16.30 -3.26 -0.49
N ARG A 395 -15.19 -3.39 0.25
CA ARG A 395 -14.36 -4.60 0.20
C ARG A 395 -15.11 -5.83 0.70
N VAL A 396 -15.85 -5.70 1.81
CA VAL A 396 -16.68 -6.77 2.37
C VAL A 396 -17.72 -7.31 1.37
N ARG A 397 -18.26 -6.47 0.48
CA ARG A 397 -19.22 -6.91 -0.54
C ARG A 397 -18.55 -7.74 -1.63
N GLN A 398 -17.33 -7.39 -2.02
CA GLN A 398 -16.54 -8.18 -2.96
C GLN A 398 -16.08 -9.50 -2.35
N ASP A 399 -15.63 -9.47 -1.10
CA ASP A 399 -15.22 -10.70 -0.41
C ASP A 399 -16.41 -11.66 -0.30
N ARG A 400 -17.60 -11.16 0.06
CA ARG A 400 -18.85 -11.93 0.00
C ARG A 400 -19.13 -12.47 -1.41
N MET A 401 -19.00 -11.64 -2.44
CA MET A 401 -19.22 -12.06 -3.84
C MET A 401 -18.28 -13.19 -4.26
N ILE A 402 -17.02 -13.20 -3.81
CA ILE A 402 -16.09 -14.31 -4.07
C ILE A 402 -16.65 -15.61 -3.49
N PHE A 403 -17.09 -15.60 -2.23
CA PHE A 403 -17.66 -16.78 -1.59
C PHE A 403 -19.01 -17.20 -2.20
N GLU A 404 -19.86 -16.25 -2.59
CA GLU A 404 -21.11 -16.51 -3.32
C GLU A 404 -20.84 -17.11 -4.71
N GLY A 405 -19.78 -16.66 -5.40
CA GLY A 405 -19.36 -17.24 -6.67
C GLY A 405 -18.76 -18.64 -6.55
N LEU A 406 -18.12 -18.96 -5.42
CA LEU A 406 -17.54 -20.28 -5.16
C LEU A 406 -18.58 -21.29 -4.63
N GLY A 407 -19.44 -20.88 -3.69
CA GLY A 407 -20.35 -21.77 -2.95
C GLY A 407 -21.85 -21.54 -3.19
N GLY A 408 -22.24 -20.47 -3.90
CA GLY A 408 -23.63 -20.05 -4.08
C GLY A 408 -24.17 -19.19 -2.93
N THR A 409 -25.37 -18.64 -3.10
CA THR A 409 -25.97 -17.69 -2.14
C THR A 409 -26.91 -18.34 -1.11
N ALA A 410 -27.05 -19.67 -1.11
CA ALA A 410 -28.03 -20.37 -0.29
C ALA A 410 -27.79 -20.18 1.22
N LYS A 411 -26.52 -20.00 1.61
CA LYS A 411 -26.09 -19.78 3.00
C LYS A 411 -25.84 -18.32 3.34
N THR A 412 -26.03 -17.38 2.41
CA THR A 412 -25.77 -15.97 2.66
C THR A 412 -26.70 -15.44 3.76
N GLY A 413 -26.13 -15.03 4.89
CA GLY A 413 -26.84 -14.47 6.04
C GLY A 413 -27.52 -15.51 6.93
N THR A 414 -27.09 -16.78 6.90
CA THR A 414 -27.58 -17.82 7.82
C THR A 414 -26.82 -17.86 9.15
N GLY A 415 -25.62 -17.28 9.21
CA GLY A 415 -24.71 -17.35 10.37
C GLY A 415 -24.00 -18.70 10.52
N GLU A 416 -24.06 -19.58 9.51
CA GLU A 416 -23.27 -20.82 9.48
C GLU A 416 -21.79 -20.53 9.27
N ALA A 417 -20.92 -21.49 9.62
CA ALA A 417 -19.46 -21.31 9.51
C ALA A 417 -18.97 -21.05 8.07
N ASP A 418 -19.72 -21.50 7.06
CA ASP A 418 -19.48 -21.27 5.64
C ASP A 418 -20.45 -20.27 5.02
N ASP A 419 -21.14 -19.45 5.83
CA ASP A 419 -21.90 -18.29 5.36
C ASP A 419 -20.95 -17.27 4.69
N PRO A 420 -21.16 -16.88 3.42
CA PRO A 420 -20.41 -15.83 2.77
C PRO A 420 -20.26 -14.53 3.56
N VAL A 421 -21.23 -14.16 4.41
CA VAL A 421 -21.15 -13.01 5.31
C VAL A 421 -20.13 -13.24 6.43
N GLU A 422 -20.17 -14.39 7.10
CA GLU A 422 -19.22 -14.74 8.17
C GLU A 422 -17.78 -14.88 7.65
N LEU A 423 -17.61 -15.44 6.45
CA LEU A 423 -16.32 -15.52 5.78
C LEU A 423 -15.78 -14.13 5.40
N ALA A 424 -16.65 -13.22 4.96
CA ALA A 424 -16.28 -11.83 4.71
C ALA A 424 -15.95 -11.07 6.01
N LEU A 425 -16.66 -11.33 7.12
CA LEU A 425 -16.31 -10.78 8.44
C LEU A 425 -14.97 -11.33 8.95
N SER A 426 -14.65 -12.59 8.66
CA SER A 426 -13.33 -13.17 8.95
C SER A 426 -12.20 -12.45 8.20
N ARG A 427 -12.46 -12.02 6.95
CA ARG A 427 -11.53 -11.14 6.23
C ARG A 427 -11.40 -9.77 6.91
N ILE A 428 -12.49 -9.17 7.37
CA ILE A 428 -12.44 -7.88 8.07
C ILE A 428 -11.60 -7.96 9.34
N ARG A 429 -11.68 -9.06 10.12
CA ARG A 429 -10.81 -9.28 11.29
C ARG A 429 -9.33 -9.28 10.89
N GLN A 430 -8.97 -10.08 9.88
CA GLN A 430 -7.59 -10.15 9.38
C GLN A 430 -7.10 -8.80 8.86
N LEU A 431 -7.94 -8.09 8.10
CA LEU A 431 -7.59 -6.79 7.54
C LEU A 431 -7.43 -5.73 8.63
N ALA A 432 -8.28 -5.72 9.66
CA ALA A 432 -8.13 -4.82 10.79
C ALA A 432 -6.78 -5.03 11.51
N ALA A 433 -6.40 -6.29 11.76
CA ALA A 433 -5.11 -6.62 12.34
C ALA A 433 -3.95 -6.14 11.44
N HIS A 434 -4.04 -6.37 10.13
CA HIS A 434 -3.06 -5.97 9.13
C HIS A 434 -2.81 -4.45 9.14
N GLU A 435 -3.88 -3.66 8.96
CA GLU A 435 -3.75 -2.20 8.85
C GLU A 435 -3.27 -1.58 10.17
N VAL A 436 -3.69 -2.12 11.31
CA VAL A 436 -3.17 -1.69 12.62
C VAL A 436 -1.68 -2.02 12.74
N GLY A 437 -1.22 -3.15 12.20
CA GLY A 437 0.19 -3.53 12.17
C GLY A 437 1.11 -2.48 11.53
N HIS A 438 0.69 -1.84 10.43
CA HIS A 438 1.43 -0.73 9.82
C HIS A 438 1.59 0.47 10.75
N THR A 439 0.56 0.76 11.54
CA THR A 439 0.59 1.86 12.52
C THR A 439 1.44 1.52 13.75
N LEU A 440 1.54 0.24 14.08
CA LEU A 440 2.46 -0.28 15.09
C LEU A 440 3.92 -0.32 14.62
N GLY A 441 4.17 -0.11 13.33
CA GLY A 441 5.52 0.01 12.77
C GLY A 441 5.99 -1.18 11.96
N PHE A 442 5.09 -2.06 11.48
CA PHE A 442 5.46 -3.24 10.70
C PHE A 442 5.18 -3.07 9.21
N ALA A 443 6.15 -3.45 8.37
CA ALA A 443 6.00 -3.53 6.92
C ALA A 443 5.24 -4.80 6.53
N HIS A 444 4.87 -4.92 5.25
CA HIS A 444 4.27 -6.16 4.75
C HIS A 444 5.26 -7.32 4.86
N ASN A 445 4.75 -8.52 5.13
CA ASN A 445 5.51 -9.76 5.01
C ASN A 445 4.79 -10.73 4.09
N PHE A 446 5.09 -10.65 2.80
CA PHE A 446 4.46 -11.48 1.77
C PHE A 446 5.01 -12.91 1.71
N ALA A 447 5.95 -13.27 2.59
CA ALA A 447 6.40 -14.66 2.72
C ALA A 447 5.58 -15.46 3.76
N ALA A 448 4.62 -14.82 4.43
CA ALA A 448 3.91 -15.46 5.52
C ALA A 448 2.98 -16.59 5.07
N SER A 449 2.34 -16.46 3.89
CA SER A 449 1.55 -17.53 3.25
C SER A 449 2.35 -18.82 3.09
N ALA A 450 3.64 -18.70 2.76
CA ALA A 450 4.57 -19.82 2.62
C ALA A 450 5.09 -20.40 3.96
N ASN A 451 4.85 -19.68 5.06
CA ASN A 451 5.34 -20.01 6.40
C ASN A 451 4.19 -20.26 7.39
N ASP A 452 3.19 -21.06 7.00
CA ASP A 452 2.03 -21.41 7.84
C ASP A 452 1.25 -20.17 8.31
N ARG A 453 1.04 -19.20 7.40
CA ARG A 453 0.32 -17.95 7.67
C ARG A 453 0.93 -17.21 8.87
N ALA A 454 2.25 -17.16 8.92
CA ALA A 454 3.05 -16.71 10.07
C ALA A 454 2.86 -15.22 10.45
N SER A 455 2.16 -14.41 9.66
CA SER A 455 2.01 -12.98 9.87
C SER A 455 0.65 -12.48 9.38
N VAL A 456 0.02 -11.59 10.13
CA VAL A 456 -1.12 -10.80 9.63
C VAL A 456 -0.69 -9.74 8.63
N MET A 457 0.61 -9.43 8.54
CA MET A 457 1.20 -8.46 7.60
C MET A 457 1.28 -8.97 6.15
N ASP A 458 0.65 -10.10 5.87
CA ASP A 458 0.42 -10.62 4.53
C ASP A 458 -0.97 -10.22 4.02
N TYR A 459 -1.18 -10.29 2.70
CA TYR A 459 -2.48 -10.17 2.05
C TYR A 459 -2.86 -11.51 1.39
N PRO A 460 -3.23 -12.55 2.17
CA PRO A 460 -3.53 -13.87 1.62
C PRO A 460 -4.85 -13.84 0.82
N ALA A 461 -4.97 -14.72 -0.17
CA ALA A 461 -6.28 -15.05 -0.74
C ALA A 461 -7.08 -15.92 0.26
N PRO A 462 -8.42 -16.04 0.14
CA PRO A 462 -9.14 -17.00 0.96
C PRO A 462 -8.65 -18.44 0.68
N LEU A 463 -8.18 -19.14 1.71
CA LEU A 463 -7.74 -20.53 1.61
C LEU A 463 -8.96 -21.45 1.53
N VAL A 464 -9.35 -21.77 0.30
CA VAL A 464 -10.42 -22.72 -0.02
C VAL A 464 -9.78 -23.99 -0.56
N THR A 465 -10.24 -25.16 -0.12
CA THR A 465 -9.72 -26.45 -0.59
C THR A 465 -10.81 -27.30 -1.21
N ALA A 466 -10.43 -28.17 -2.13
CA ALA A 466 -11.36 -29.07 -2.81
C ALA A 466 -11.41 -30.44 -2.11
N LYS A 467 -12.60 -30.83 -1.66
CA LYS A 467 -12.85 -32.13 -1.00
C LYS A 467 -13.01 -33.25 -2.04
N ALA A 468 -12.80 -34.49 -1.58
CA ALA A 468 -12.90 -35.68 -2.43
C ALA A 468 -14.33 -35.96 -2.95
N ASP A 469 -15.35 -35.43 -2.28
CA ASP A 469 -16.76 -35.55 -2.67
C ASP A 469 -17.22 -34.52 -3.72
N GLY A 470 -16.30 -33.66 -4.19
CA GLY A 470 -16.60 -32.62 -5.16
C GLY A 470 -17.15 -31.33 -4.55
N THR A 471 -17.15 -31.19 -3.22
CA THR A 471 -17.52 -29.93 -2.54
C THR A 471 -16.31 -29.10 -2.14
N LEU A 472 -16.53 -27.84 -1.75
CA LEU A 472 -15.49 -26.93 -1.29
C LEU A 472 -15.44 -26.86 0.24
N ASP A 473 -14.24 -26.66 0.78
CA ASP A 473 -14.01 -26.39 2.21
C ASP A 473 -13.63 -24.93 2.43
N PHE A 474 -14.41 -24.22 3.24
CA PHE A 474 -14.19 -22.83 3.63
C PHE A 474 -13.70 -22.68 5.08
N SER A 475 -13.54 -23.79 5.82
CA SER A 475 -13.26 -23.77 7.26
C SER A 475 -11.93 -23.13 7.65
N GLN A 476 -11.04 -22.91 6.69
CA GLN A 476 -9.72 -22.29 6.87
C GLN A 476 -9.53 -21.05 6.01
N ALA A 477 -10.60 -20.45 5.47
CA ALA A 477 -10.55 -19.34 4.52
C ALA A 477 -9.60 -18.21 4.97
N TYR A 478 -9.59 -17.87 6.27
CA TYR A 478 -8.62 -16.96 6.86
C TYR A 478 -8.10 -17.50 8.20
N ALA A 479 -6.85 -17.17 8.51
CA ALA A 479 -6.28 -17.46 9.83
C ALA A 479 -6.95 -16.61 10.92
N VAL A 480 -6.97 -17.14 12.14
CA VAL A 480 -7.50 -16.47 13.33
C VAL A 480 -6.37 -16.22 14.31
N GLY A 481 -6.26 -14.99 14.82
CA GLY A 481 -5.24 -14.59 15.78
C GLY A 481 -3.96 -14.04 15.13
N ILE A 482 -2.98 -13.75 15.98
CA ILE A 482 -1.70 -13.15 15.57
C ILE A 482 -0.66 -14.23 15.25
N GLY A 483 0.15 -14.01 14.21
CA GLY A 483 1.10 -14.99 13.70
C GLY A 483 2.41 -15.09 14.49
N ALA A 484 3.21 -16.12 14.21
CA ALA A 484 4.51 -16.34 14.84
C ALA A 484 5.53 -15.24 14.49
N TRP A 485 5.56 -14.78 13.22
CA TRP A 485 6.40 -13.67 12.79
C TRP A 485 5.99 -12.36 13.44
N ASP A 486 4.69 -12.10 13.59
CA ASP A 486 4.20 -10.87 14.25
C ASP A 486 4.69 -10.77 15.71
N LYS A 487 4.73 -11.91 16.43
CA LYS A 487 5.29 -12.00 17.78
C LYS A 487 6.79 -11.70 17.79
N VAL A 488 7.54 -12.23 16.81
CA VAL A 488 8.98 -11.96 16.65
C VAL A 488 9.23 -10.47 16.36
N ALA A 489 8.52 -9.91 15.37
CA ALA A 489 8.66 -8.52 14.97
C ALA A 489 8.31 -7.57 16.13
N THR A 490 7.24 -7.86 16.87
CA THR A 490 6.86 -7.10 18.07
C THR A 490 7.89 -7.22 19.18
N SER A 491 8.44 -8.42 19.42
CA SER A 491 9.50 -8.63 20.41
C SER A 491 10.78 -7.88 20.04
N TRP A 492 11.13 -7.81 18.75
CA TRP A 492 12.28 -7.05 18.28
C TRP A 492 12.09 -5.53 18.38
N LEU A 493 10.88 -5.04 18.03
CA LEU A 493 10.60 -3.60 17.94
C LEU A 493 10.28 -2.97 19.30
N TYR A 494 9.51 -3.67 20.14
CA TYR A 494 9.02 -3.16 21.41
C TYR A 494 9.75 -3.73 22.62
N GLY A 495 10.43 -4.88 22.49
CA GLY A 495 11.13 -5.54 23.60
C GLY A 495 12.07 -4.61 24.35
N GLN A 496 11.99 -4.67 25.69
CA GLN A 496 12.84 -3.92 26.60
C GLN A 496 13.75 -4.85 27.40
N TYR A 497 15.04 -4.54 27.38
CA TYR A 497 16.10 -5.30 28.01
C TYR A 497 16.54 -4.65 29.31
N ALA A 498 17.21 -5.41 30.18
CA ALA A 498 17.72 -4.89 31.45
C ALA A 498 18.69 -3.70 31.22
N PRO A 499 18.72 -2.72 32.13
CA PRO A 499 19.65 -1.59 32.04
C PRO A 499 21.11 -2.06 31.82
N GLY A 500 21.79 -1.44 30.85
CA GLY A 500 23.16 -1.80 30.46
C GLY A 500 23.29 -2.93 29.43
N SER A 501 22.17 -3.54 29.00
CA SER A 501 22.18 -4.50 27.89
C SER A 501 22.46 -3.81 26.55
N ASP A 502 23.14 -4.50 25.66
CA ASP A 502 23.28 -4.07 24.26
C ASP A 502 22.00 -4.44 23.49
N ALA A 503 21.16 -3.44 23.25
CA ALA A 503 19.88 -3.62 22.58
C ALA A 503 20.01 -4.10 21.13
N VAL A 504 21.15 -3.85 20.46
CA VAL A 504 21.43 -4.35 19.10
C VAL A 504 21.76 -5.82 19.17
N ALA A 505 22.63 -6.22 20.11
CA ALA A 505 22.98 -7.63 20.31
C ALA A 505 21.76 -8.48 20.70
N GLU A 506 20.88 -7.98 21.57
CA GLU A 506 19.65 -8.69 21.93
C GLU A 506 18.66 -8.76 20.76
N GLY A 507 18.51 -7.68 19.99
CA GLY A 507 17.71 -7.69 18.75
C GLY A 507 18.22 -8.72 17.73
N ASN A 508 19.54 -8.83 17.57
CA ASN A 508 20.16 -9.81 16.69
C ASN A 508 19.83 -11.25 17.09
N LYS A 509 19.76 -11.56 18.38
CA LYS A 509 19.38 -12.91 18.86
C LYS A 509 17.94 -13.24 18.48
N VAL A 510 17.01 -12.29 18.64
CA VAL A 510 15.59 -12.46 18.26
C VAL A 510 15.46 -12.80 16.78
N LEU A 511 16.10 -12.00 15.91
CA LEU A 511 16.02 -12.21 14.47
C LEU A 511 16.72 -13.50 14.04
N SER A 512 17.93 -13.77 14.56
CA SER A 512 18.66 -15.00 14.22
C SER A 512 17.89 -16.25 14.62
N ALA A 513 17.22 -16.24 15.78
CA ALA A 513 16.38 -17.35 16.22
C ALA A 513 15.15 -17.53 15.30
N ALA A 514 14.53 -16.44 14.85
CA ALA A 514 13.38 -16.48 13.94
C ALA A 514 13.73 -17.08 12.57
N TYR A 515 14.84 -16.65 11.97
CA TYR A 515 15.30 -17.23 10.71
C TYR A 515 15.74 -18.70 10.89
N ALA A 516 16.38 -19.03 12.01
CA ALA A 516 16.75 -20.41 12.32
C ALA A 516 15.55 -21.34 12.53
N SER A 517 14.40 -20.80 12.96
CA SER A 517 13.14 -21.57 13.04
C SER A 517 12.41 -21.72 11.71
N GLY A 518 12.94 -21.12 10.63
CA GLY A 518 12.39 -21.20 9.28
C GLY A 518 11.39 -20.09 8.94
N LEU A 519 11.19 -19.10 9.80
CA LEU A 519 10.38 -17.92 9.45
C LEU A 519 11.11 -17.08 8.40
N ARG A 520 10.35 -16.43 7.52
CA ARG A 520 10.89 -15.60 6.44
C ARG A 520 10.26 -14.21 6.48
N PHE A 521 10.99 -13.26 5.91
CA PHE A 521 10.53 -11.90 5.70
C PHE A 521 10.90 -11.43 4.30
N VAL A 522 9.89 -11.05 3.53
CA VAL A 522 10.05 -10.49 2.19
C VAL A 522 9.07 -9.35 1.99
N ASP A 523 9.64 -8.19 1.69
CA ASP A 523 8.93 -6.90 1.57
C ASP A 523 8.36 -6.64 0.16
N ASP A 524 7.53 -5.61 0.02
CA ASP A 524 6.77 -5.24 -1.18
C ASP A 524 7.53 -5.33 -2.52
N PRO A 525 8.76 -4.78 -2.67
CA PRO A 525 9.43 -4.71 -3.97
C PRO A 525 9.71 -6.07 -4.59
N GLN A 526 9.75 -7.11 -3.75
CA GLN A 526 10.10 -8.48 -4.13
C GLN A 526 8.87 -9.38 -4.24
N ALA A 527 7.68 -8.88 -3.89
CA ALA A 527 6.44 -9.64 -3.85
C ALA A 527 5.33 -9.12 -4.79
N ARG A 528 5.19 -7.81 -5.00
CA ARG A 528 4.04 -7.28 -5.77
C ARG A 528 4.13 -7.53 -7.28
N GLY A 529 5.31 -7.33 -7.86
CA GLY A 529 5.47 -7.43 -9.31
C GLY A 529 5.44 -8.88 -9.79
N THR A 530 4.68 -9.18 -10.85
CA THR A 530 4.65 -10.52 -11.49
C THR A 530 6.02 -10.95 -12.05
N GLY A 531 6.90 -9.98 -12.33
CA GLY A 531 8.28 -10.18 -12.77
C GLY A 531 9.33 -10.35 -11.66
N THR A 532 8.94 -10.24 -10.38
CA THR A 532 9.82 -10.47 -9.23
C THR A 532 10.31 -11.92 -9.18
N SER A 533 11.33 -12.20 -8.36
CA SER A 533 12.07 -13.47 -8.41
C SER A 533 11.95 -14.34 -7.16
N HIS A 534 11.45 -13.81 -6.04
CA HIS A 534 11.39 -14.58 -4.80
C HIS A 534 10.26 -15.63 -4.87
N PRO A 535 10.55 -16.93 -4.79
CA PRO A 535 9.55 -17.99 -5.04
C PRO A 535 8.51 -18.12 -3.93
N TYR A 536 8.83 -17.71 -2.70
CA TYR A 536 7.95 -17.84 -1.54
C TYR A 536 7.32 -16.52 -1.12
N ALA A 537 7.23 -15.53 -2.02
CA ALA A 537 6.61 -14.26 -1.66
C ALA A 537 5.72 -13.76 -2.79
N SER A 538 4.43 -13.61 -2.53
CA SER A 538 3.47 -13.06 -3.49
C SER A 538 2.33 -12.36 -2.76
N VAL A 539 1.57 -11.58 -3.50
CA VAL A 539 0.34 -10.97 -2.99
C VAL A 539 -0.82 -11.88 -3.38
N TRP A 540 -1.76 -12.12 -2.47
CA TRP A 540 -2.95 -12.94 -2.71
C TRP A 540 -2.66 -14.41 -3.05
N ASP A 541 -1.64 -15.00 -2.42
CA ASP A 541 -1.32 -16.44 -2.52
C ASP A 541 -1.60 -17.20 -1.21
N ASN A 542 -1.46 -18.52 -1.27
CA ASN A 542 -1.64 -19.44 -0.16
C ASN A 542 -0.68 -20.62 -0.23
N GLY A 543 -0.41 -21.23 0.92
CA GLY A 543 0.32 -22.49 1.02
C GLY A 543 1.84 -22.33 1.01
N ASN A 544 2.53 -23.35 1.52
CA ASN A 544 3.99 -23.41 1.59
C ASN A 544 4.67 -23.77 0.25
N ASP A 545 3.87 -24.11 -0.74
CA ASP A 545 4.29 -24.48 -2.07
C ASP A 545 3.38 -23.78 -3.11
N PRO A 546 3.85 -22.72 -3.78
CA PRO A 546 3.04 -21.98 -4.75
C PRO A 546 2.67 -22.83 -5.98
N ILE A 547 3.44 -23.87 -6.31
CA ILE A 547 3.17 -24.75 -7.45
C ILE A 547 2.01 -25.70 -7.10
N ALA A 548 2.07 -26.32 -5.93
CA ALA A 548 0.99 -27.16 -5.43
C ALA A 548 -0.28 -26.33 -5.14
N ALA A 549 -0.12 -25.11 -4.62
CA ALA A 549 -1.22 -24.17 -4.39
C ALA A 549 -1.95 -23.84 -5.69
N LEU A 550 -1.23 -23.51 -6.77
CA LEU A 550 -1.85 -23.32 -8.10
C LEU A 550 -2.66 -24.55 -8.51
N GLY A 551 -2.13 -25.77 -8.32
CA GLY A 551 -2.85 -27.01 -8.58
C GLY A 551 -4.16 -27.13 -7.79
N GLU A 552 -4.14 -26.81 -6.49
CA GLU A 552 -5.35 -26.79 -5.65
C GLU A 552 -6.35 -25.71 -6.10
N THR A 553 -5.88 -24.49 -6.36
CA THR A 553 -6.71 -23.40 -6.86
C THR A 553 -7.40 -23.74 -8.17
N MET A 554 -6.74 -24.49 -9.05
CA MET A 554 -7.35 -25.01 -10.28
C MET A 554 -8.42 -26.08 -10.01
N ARG A 555 -8.25 -26.93 -8.98
CA ARG A 555 -9.31 -27.87 -8.54
C ARG A 555 -10.52 -27.13 -7.99
N VAL A 556 -10.30 -26.14 -7.12
CA VAL A 556 -11.37 -25.29 -6.56
C VAL A 556 -12.13 -24.56 -7.67
N ARG A 557 -11.40 -23.91 -8.58
CA ARG A 557 -11.98 -23.23 -9.74
C ARG A 557 -12.84 -24.17 -10.58
N LYS A 558 -12.35 -25.38 -10.87
CA LYS A 558 -13.10 -26.37 -11.65
C LYS A 558 -14.42 -26.75 -10.98
N ILE A 559 -14.40 -27.02 -9.68
CA ILE A 559 -15.61 -27.34 -8.91
C ILE A 559 -16.60 -26.17 -8.96
N ALA A 560 -16.14 -24.96 -8.63
CA ALA A 560 -16.98 -23.76 -8.63
C ALA A 560 -17.63 -23.51 -10.00
N LEU A 561 -16.86 -23.55 -11.09
CA LEU A 561 -17.38 -23.37 -12.45
C LEU A 561 -18.36 -24.47 -12.87
N SER A 562 -18.18 -25.71 -12.40
CA SER A 562 -19.10 -26.82 -12.70
C SER A 562 -20.49 -26.66 -12.08
N HIS A 563 -20.59 -25.85 -11.03
CA HIS A 563 -21.83 -25.52 -10.31
C HIS A 563 -22.26 -24.06 -10.51
N PHE A 564 -21.60 -23.31 -11.39
CA PHE A 564 -21.85 -21.89 -11.60
C PHE A 564 -23.12 -21.65 -12.43
N GLY A 565 -24.05 -20.86 -11.89
CA GLY A 565 -25.31 -20.52 -12.52
C GLY A 565 -26.14 -19.60 -11.63
N LEU A 566 -27.47 -19.66 -11.74
CA LEU A 566 -28.40 -18.78 -11.01
C LEU A 566 -28.27 -18.86 -9.47
N ASN A 567 -27.72 -19.95 -8.94
CA ASN A 567 -27.39 -20.11 -7.51
C ASN A 567 -26.29 -19.15 -7.02
N ALA A 568 -25.50 -18.56 -7.91
CA ALA A 568 -24.45 -17.60 -7.57
C ALA A 568 -24.98 -16.16 -7.37
N ILE A 569 -26.29 -15.94 -7.56
CA ILE A 569 -26.97 -14.67 -7.30
C ILE A 569 -28.23 -14.91 -6.45
N ARG A 570 -28.63 -13.89 -5.67
CA ARG A 570 -29.81 -14.01 -4.79
C ARG A 570 -31.10 -13.92 -5.58
N ALA A 571 -32.17 -14.49 -5.03
CA ALA A 571 -33.51 -14.37 -5.58
C ALA A 571 -33.90 -12.89 -5.76
N GLY A 572 -34.37 -12.54 -6.96
CA GLY A 572 -34.74 -11.16 -7.32
C GLY A 572 -33.60 -10.32 -7.92
N GLN A 573 -32.36 -10.82 -7.95
CA GLN A 573 -31.27 -10.15 -8.68
C GLN A 573 -31.41 -10.37 -10.20
N PRO A 574 -31.02 -9.39 -11.03
CA PRO A 574 -30.93 -9.57 -12.47
C PRO A 574 -29.95 -10.66 -12.86
N THR A 575 -30.27 -11.46 -13.88
CA THR A 575 -29.40 -12.56 -14.33
C THR A 575 -28.08 -12.07 -14.93
N PHE A 576 -28.02 -10.85 -15.45
CA PHE A 576 -26.77 -10.28 -15.96
C PHE A 576 -25.71 -10.05 -14.87
N ASP A 577 -26.10 -9.96 -13.59
CA ASP A 577 -25.16 -9.85 -12.45
C ASP A 577 -24.19 -11.04 -12.41
N LEU A 578 -24.57 -12.19 -12.99
CA LEU A 578 -23.69 -13.35 -13.12
C LEU A 578 -22.38 -13.03 -13.85
N ARG A 579 -22.36 -12.07 -14.78
CA ARG A 579 -21.12 -11.67 -15.46
C ARG A 579 -20.08 -11.09 -14.49
N ALA A 580 -20.52 -10.30 -13.51
CA ALA A 580 -19.64 -9.73 -12.50
C ALA A 580 -19.15 -10.81 -11.53
N VAL A 581 -20.03 -11.72 -11.09
CA VAL A 581 -19.67 -12.84 -10.21
C VAL A 581 -18.74 -13.84 -10.91
N LEU A 582 -18.87 -14.00 -12.24
CA LEU A 582 -18.03 -14.91 -13.00
C LEU A 582 -16.55 -14.49 -13.01
N VAL A 583 -16.23 -13.19 -13.05
CA VAL A 583 -14.83 -12.72 -13.14
C VAL A 583 -13.93 -13.28 -12.03
N PRO A 584 -14.25 -13.13 -10.72
CA PRO A 584 -13.41 -13.68 -9.66
C PRO A 584 -13.35 -15.22 -9.65
N VAL A 585 -14.37 -15.92 -10.16
CA VAL A 585 -14.38 -17.39 -10.23
C VAL A 585 -13.58 -17.89 -11.44
N TYR A 586 -13.78 -17.30 -12.61
CA TYR A 586 -13.09 -17.64 -13.85
C TYR A 586 -11.60 -17.29 -13.79
N LEU A 587 -11.24 -16.19 -13.12
CA LEU A 587 -9.84 -15.79 -12.87
C LEU A 587 -9.35 -16.15 -11.46
N TYR A 588 -9.99 -17.10 -10.77
CA TYR A 588 -9.64 -17.46 -9.38
C TYR A 588 -8.15 -17.82 -9.21
N HIS A 589 -7.52 -18.34 -10.26
CA HIS A 589 -6.12 -18.75 -10.30
C HIS A 589 -5.11 -17.63 -10.58
N ARG A 590 -5.53 -16.39 -10.90
CA ARG A 590 -4.63 -15.34 -11.42
C ARG A 590 -3.47 -14.97 -10.49
N TYR A 591 -3.72 -14.97 -9.18
CA TYR A 591 -2.69 -14.61 -8.19
C TYR A 591 -1.74 -15.78 -7.91
N GLU A 592 -2.25 -17.02 -7.94
CA GLU A 592 -1.40 -18.21 -7.83
C GLU A 592 -0.58 -18.47 -9.09
N VAL A 593 -1.06 -18.09 -10.27
CA VAL A 593 -0.22 -18.01 -11.48
C VAL A 593 0.95 -17.06 -11.25
N ALA A 594 0.71 -15.88 -10.69
CA ALA A 594 1.77 -14.93 -10.39
C ALA A 594 2.76 -15.48 -9.35
N ALA A 595 2.29 -16.19 -8.31
CA ALA A 595 3.14 -16.82 -7.30
C ALA A 595 3.98 -17.97 -7.89
N ALA A 596 3.35 -18.96 -8.53
CA ALA A 596 4.03 -20.10 -9.14
C ALA A 596 5.05 -19.66 -10.21
N ALA A 597 4.73 -18.64 -11.01
CA ALA A 597 5.64 -18.11 -12.02
C ALA A 597 6.94 -17.54 -11.45
N LYS A 598 6.99 -17.14 -10.17
CA LYS A 598 8.25 -16.69 -9.53
C LYS A 598 9.24 -17.83 -9.31
N SER A 599 8.80 -19.08 -9.37
CA SER A 599 9.71 -20.23 -9.40
C SER A 599 10.46 -20.34 -10.73
N VAL A 600 9.86 -19.93 -11.85
CA VAL A 600 10.51 -19.92 -13.18
C VAL A 600 11.43 -18.71 -13.30
N GLY A 601 12.74 -18.96 -13.50
CA GLY A 601 13.77 -17.93 -13.39
C GLY A 601 13.84 -17.33 -11.99
N GLY A 602 13.45 -18.09 -10.96
CA GLY A 602 13.37 -17.65 -9.57
C GLY A 602 14.73 -17.54 -8.88
N TYR A 603 14.77 -16.72 -7.84
CA TYR A 603 15.94 -16.49 -7.00
C TYR A 603 15.50 -16.40 -5.53
N ASP A 604 15.89 -17.39 -4.74
CA ASP A 604 15.60 -17.45 -3.31
C ASP A 604 16.70 -16.73 -2.53
N PHE A 605 16.34 -15.74 -1.72
CA PHE A 605 17.28 -14.96 -0.90
C PHE A 605 16.60 -14.50 0.39
N GLN A 606 17.41 -14.05 1.35
CA GLN A 606 16.93 -13.38 2.55
C GLN A 606 17.68 -12.06 2.75
N TYR A 607 17.02 -11.09 3.36
CA TYR A 607 17.69 -9.89 3.84
C TYR A 607 18.70 -10.28 4.92
N ALA A 608 19.89 -9.70 4.85
CA ALA A 608 21.02 -10.12 5.67
C ALA A 608 21.95 -8.94 5.97
N VAL A 609 22.74 -9.08 7.03
CA VAL A 609 23.80 -8.15 7.43
C VAL A 609 25.12 -8.91 7.57
N ASN A 610 26.25 -8.21 7.39
CA ASN A 610 27.56 -8.87 7.48
C ASN A 610 27.73 -9.57 8.84
N GLY A 611 28.13 -10.84 8.82
CA GLY A 611 28.34 -11.67 10.01
C GLY A 611 27.19 -12.60 10.40
N ASP A 612 26.03 -12.54 9.72
CA ASP A 612 24.88 -13.41 10.03
C ASP A 612 24.89 -14.79 9.34
N GLY A 613 25.79 -15.00 8.37
CA GLY A 613 25.89 -16.25 7.59
C GLY A 613 24.73 -16.49 6.61
N GLY A 614 23.77 -15.57 6.50
CA GLY A 614 22.49 -15.74 5.83
C GLY A 614 22.34 -15.09 4.44
N GLY A 615 23.21 -14.16 4.04
CA GLY A 615 23.00 -13.34 2.83
C GLY A 615 23.19 -14.00 1.45
N ARG A 616 23.16 -15.33 1.33
CA ARG A 616 23.34 -15.99 0.03
C ARG A 616 21.99 -16.17 -0.68
N GLY A 617 21.86 -15.58 -1.86
CA GLY A 617 20.78 -15.91 -2.77
C GLY A 617 21.16 -17.05 -3.72
N MET A 618 20.20 -17.90 -4.09
CA MET A 618 20.39 -19.01 -5.02
C MET A 618 19.27 -19.10 -6.06
N PRO A 619 19.57 -19.46 -7.32
CA PRO A 619 18.53 -19.81 -8.28
C PRO A 619 17.66 -20.95 -7.76
N VAL A 620 16.36 -20.92 -8.07
CA VAL A 620 15.46 -22.05 -7.79
C VAL A 620 15.96 -23.29 -8.55
N PRO A 621 15.98 -24.50 -7.95
CA PRO A 621 16.47 -25.71 -8.63
C PRO A 621 15.77 -25.98 -9.96
N ALA A 622 16.51 -26.40 -10.98
CA ALA A 622 16.00 -26.54 -12.35
C ALA A 622 14.75 -27.43 -12.46
N ASP A 623 14.74 -28.58 -11.77
CA ASP A 623 13.59 -29.50 -11.77
C ASP A 623 12.34 -28.84 -11.19
N ARG A 624 12.51 -28.01 -10.16
CA ARG A 624 11.42 -27.26 -9.54
C ARG A 624 10.89 -26.16 -10.47
N GLN A 625 11.77 -25.51 -11.24
CA GLN A 625 11.34 -24.56 -12.27
C GLN A 625 10.54 -25.25 -13.38
N ARG A 626 10.94 -26.46 -13.80
CA ARG A 626 10.22 -27.26 -14.81
C ARG A 626 8.85 -27.73 -14.31
N GLU A 627 8.75 -28.08 -13.03
CA GLU A 627 7.48 -28.38 -12.38
C GLU A 627 6.55 -27.16 -12.38
N ALA A 628 7.07 -25.98 -12.02
CA ALA A 628 6.31 -24.73 -12.07
C ALA A 628 5.83 -24.41 -13.48
N LEU A 629 6.72 -24.53 -14.48
CA LEU A 629 6.40 -24.35 -15.88
C LEU A 629 5.26 -25.28 -16.31
N THR A 630 5.32 -26.56 -15.93
CA THR A 630 4.26 -27.54 -16.24
C THR A 630 2.92 -27.14 -15.62
N ALA A 631 2.91 -26.74 -14.34
CA ALA A 631 1.69 -26.30 -13.65
C ALA A 631 1.08 -25.03 -14.28
N LEU A 632 1.92 -24.09 -14.70
CA LEU A 632 1.50 -22.86 -15.39
C LEU A 632 0.92 -23.16 -16.77
N LEU A 633 1.57 -24.04 -17.55
CA LEU A 633 1.06 -24.41 -18.88
C LEU A 633 -0.28 -25.15 -18.82
N ALA A 634 -0.56 -25.87 -17.72
CA ALA A 634 -1.88 -26.50 -17.52
C ALA A 634 -3.03 -25.48 -17.41
N THR A 635 -2.76 -24.20 -17.09
CA THR A 635 -3.80 -23.16 -17.09
C THR A 635 -4.19 -22.70 -18.50
N LEU A 636 -3.38 -23.03 -19.52
CA LEU A 636 -3.62 -22.75 -20.94
C LEU A 636 -4.35 -23.90 -21.66
N ASP A 637 -4.78 -24.95 -20.94
CA ASP A 637 -5.58 -25.99 -21.56
C ASP A 637 -6.92 -25.39 -22.00
N PRO A 638 -7.30 -25.45 -23.30
CA PRO A 638 -8.55 -24.86 -23.76
C PRO A 638 -9.78 -25.51 -23.12
N ALA A 639 -9.70 -26.74 -22.61
CA ALA A 639 -10.77 -27.36 -21.83
C ALA A 639 -10.97 -26.70 -20.47
N VAL A 640 -9.92 -26.11 -19.89
CA VAL A 640 -9.95 -25.37 -18.63
C VAL A 640 -10.51 -23.96 -18.82
N LEU A 641 -10.36 -23.39 -20.02
CA LEU A 641 -10.84 -22.05 -20.37
C LEU A 641 -12.27 -22.03 -20.92
N ASP A 642 -12.79 -23.17 -21.39
CA ASP A 642 -14.14 -23.29 -21.93
C ASP A 642 -15.23 -23.26 -20.83
N LEU A 643 -16.47 -22.91 -21.21
CA LEU A 643 -17.65 -22.92 -20.33
C LEU A 643 -18.84 -23.62 -21.00
N PRO A 644 -19.65 -24.41 -20.27
CA PRO A 644 -20.84 -25.05 -20.85
C PRO A 644 -21.83 -24.04 -21.45
N ASP A 645 -22.50 -24.42 -22.54
CA ASP A 645 -23.48 -23.54 -23.21
C ASP A 645 -24.62 -23.12 -22.28
N ALA A 646 -25.02 -24.01 -21.36
CA ALA A 646 -26.00 -23.69 -20.33
C ALA A 646 -25.57 -22.51 -19.46
N THR A 647 -24.28 -22.43 -19.09
CA THR A 647 -23.72 -21.31 -18.34
C THR A 647 -23.63 -20.07 -19.22
N LEU A 648 -23.09 -20.19 -20.45
CA LEU A 648 -22.97 -19.07 -21.39
C LEU A 648 -24.32 -18.39 -21.67
N ASN A 649 -25.39 -19.18 -21.81
CA ASN A 649 -26.75 -18.70 -22.05
C ASN A 649 -27.35 -17.93 -20.85
N LEU A 650 -26.76 -18.04 -19.65
CA LEU A 650 -27.17 -17.26 -18.48
C LEU A 650 -26.44 -15.91 -18.39
N LEU A 651 -25.29 -15.75 -19.06
CA LEU A 651 -24.44 -14.56 -19.00
C LEU A 651 -24.99 -13.44 -19.90
N ASN A 652 -26.16 -12.92 -19.56
CA ASN A 652 -26.84 -11.86 -20.31
C ASN A 652 -26.11 -10.51 -20.21
N THR A 653 -26.35 -9.64 -21.19
CA THR A 653 -25.79 -8.28 -21.25
C THR A 653 -26.21 -7.45 -20.03
N PRO A 654 -25.29 -6.73 -19.37
CA PRO A 654 -25.67 -5.79 -18.32
C PRO A 654 -26.53 -4.67 -18.88
N LEU A 655 -27.43 -4.14 -18.04
CA LEU A 655 -28.19 -2.94 -18.39
C LEU A 655 -27.32 -1.70 -18.14
N ASP A 656 -27.02 -0.94 -19.21
CA ASP A 656 -26.41 0.39 -19.09
C ASP A 656 -27.47 1.42 -18.67
N SER A 657 -27.88 1.38 -17.41
CA SER A 657 -28.92 2.27 -16.87
C SER A 657 -28.39 3.46 -16.06
N PHE A 658 -27.07 3.60 -15.93
CA PHE A 658 -26.42 4.70 -15.23
C PHE A 658 -25.17 5.19 -15.99
N PHE A 659 -25.29 6.30 -16.73
CA PHE A 659 -24.17 6.88 -17.46
C PHE A 659 -23.08 7.37 -16.48
N GLY A 660 -21.83 6.99 -16.74
CA GLY A 660 -20.65 7.55 -16.08
C GLY A 660 -20.08 6.75 -14.93
N THR A 661 -20.73 5.70 -14.46
CA THR A 661 -20.13 4.78 -13.48
C THR A 661 -19.88 3.44 -14.14
N ASP A 662 -18.61 3.14 -14.42
CA ASP A 662 -18.19 1.74 -14.47
C ASP A 662 -18.48 1.22 -13.04
N SER A 663 -19.58 0.50 -12.90
CA SER A 663 -20.38 0.41 -11.67
C SER A 663 -19.76 -0.49 -10.61
N GLY A 664 -18.45 -0.37 -10.37
CA GLY A 664 -17.67 -1.20 -9.44
C GLY A 664 -17.62 -2.70 -9.79
N ALA A 665 -18.47 -3.16 -10.71
CA ALA A 665 -18.53 -4.52 -11.20
C ALA A 665 -17.43 -4.73 -12.24
N GLU A 666 -16.53 -5.67 -11.94
CA GLU A 666 -15.51 -6.11 -12.89
C GLU A 666 -16.19 -6.98 -13.96
N TYR A 667 -16.24 -6.51 -15.20
CA TYR A 667 -16.69 -7.29 -16.35
C TYR A 667 -15.50 -7.64 -17.25
N PHE A 668 -15.60 -8.76 -17.96
CA PHE A 668 -14.71 -8.99 -19.10
C PHE A 668 -15.05 -8.01 -20.22
N ASN A 669 -14.05 -7.30 -20.72
CA ASN A 669 -14.16 -6.52 -21.95
C ASN A 669 -14.29 -7.51 -23.12
N GLY A 670 -15.32 -7.35 -23.95
CA GLY A 670 -15.63 -8.28 -25.05
C GLY A 670 -15.85 -7.58 -26.38
N GLU A 671 -15.67 -8.34 -27.47
CA GLU A 671 -15.77 -7.86 -28.85
C GLU A 671 -17.11 -8.27 -29.51
N THR A 672 -17.89 -9.13 -28.86
CA THR A 672 -19.16 -9.70 -29.38
C THR A 672 -20.40 -8.84 -29.08
N GLY A 673 -20.23 -7.63 -28.55
CA GLY A 673 -21.33 -6.74 -28.16
C GLY A 673 -22.17 -7.33 -27.03
N ALA A 674 -23.48 -7.51 -27.27
CA ALA A 674 -24.41 -8.00 -26.25
C ALA A 674 -24.10 -9.43 -25.78
N MET A 675 -23.64 -10.32 -26.67
CA MET A 675 -23.29 -11.71 -26.32
C MET A 675 -22.07 -11.74 -25.39
N PHE A 676 -22.02 -12.69 -24.46
CA PHE A 676 -20.83 -12.87 -23.62
C PHE A 676 -19.67 -13.40 -24.46
N ASP A 677 -18.54 -12.71 -24.42
CA ASP A 677 -17.35 -13.06 -25.18
C ASP A 677 -16.46 -14.02 -24.39
N LEU A 678 -16.70 -15.33 -24.54
CA LEU A 678 -15.86 -16.35 -23.93
C LEU A 678 -14.40 -16.27 -24.43
N LEU A 679 -14.19 -15.88 -25.69
CA LEU A 679 -12.86 -15.82 -26.28
C LEU A 679 -12.02 -14.68 -25.67
N ALA A 680 -12.64 -13.54 -25.38
CA ALA A 680 -11.98 -12.45 -24.67
C ALA A 680 -11.70 -12.80 -23.20
N ALA A 681 -12.61 -13.51 -22.53
CA ALA A 681 -12.38 -14.02 -21.17
C ALA A 681 -11.21 -15.02 -21.13
N ALA A 682 -11.19 -15.97 -22.07
CA ALA A 682 -10.10 -16.93 -22.23
C ALA A 682 -8.76 -16.25 -22.55
N ASP A 683 -8.75 -15.27 -23.46
CA ASP A 683 -7.57 -14.46 -23.77
C ASP A 683 -7.06 -13.69 -22.54
N THR A 684 -7.95 -13.16 -21.70
CA THR A 684 -7.58 -12.49 -20.44
C THR A 684 -6.90 -13.46 -19.47
N ALA A 685 -7.44 -14.66 -19.31
CA ALA A 685 -6.82 -15.70 -18.49
C ALA A 685 -5.45 -16.12 -19.04
N ALA A 686 -5.38 -16.45 -20.34
CA ALA A 686 -4.14 -16.85 -21.00
C ALA A 686 -3.07 -15.74 -20.96
N SER A 687 -3.47 -14.47 -21.10
CA SER A 687 -2.58 -13.31 -21.00
C SER A 687 -1.91 -13.21 -19.63
N THR A 688 -2.60 -13.63 -18.56
CA THR A 688 -2.02 -13.62 -17.21
C THR A 688 -0.85 -14.60 -17.12
N THR A 689 -1.02 -15.82 -17.62
CA THR A 689 0.03 -16.86 -17.62
C THR A 689 1.17 -16.53 -18.59
N LEU A 690 0.83 -16.16 -19.83
CA LEU A 690 1.84 -15.82 -20.85
C LEU A 690 2.63 -14.57 -20.49
N GLY A 691 1.97 -13.53 -19.99
CA GLY A 691 2.63 -12.31 -19.52
C GLY A 691 3.52 -12.55 -18.31
N ALA A 692 3.15 -13.48 -17.42
CA ALA A 692 4.04 -13.93 -16.36
C ALA A 692 5.26 -14.67 -16.94
N LEU A 693 5.08 -15.77 -17.68
CA LEU A 693 6.20 -16.57 -18.20
C LEU A 693 7.18 -15.78 -19.08
N LEU A 694 6.67 -14.84 -19.88
CA LEU A 694 7.44 -14.04 -20.85
C LEU A 694 7.85 -12.65 -20.33
N HIS A 695 7.74 -12.40 -19.02
CA HIS A 695 8.14 -11.12 -18.45
C HIS A 695 9.64 -10.81 -18.74
N PRO A 696 10.01 -9.58 -19.16
CA PRO A 696 11.39 -9.27 -19.60
C PRO A 696 12.47 -9.64 -18.57
N ALA A 697 12.27 -9.26 -17.30
CA ALA A 697 13.21 -9.59 -16.23
C ALA A 697 13.34 -11.10 -15.97
N ARG A 698 12.29 -11.89 -16.22
CA ARG A 698 12.30 -13.35 -16.04
C ARG A 698 13.07 -14.02 -17.18
N ALA A 699 12.81 -13.61 -18.42
CA ALA A 699 13.58 -14.06 -19.58
C ALA A 699 15.08 -13.78 -19.40
N ALA A 700 15.44 -12.56 -18.96
CA ALA A 700 16.83 -12.20 -18.68
C ALA A 700 17.47 -13.09 -17.58
N ARG A 701 16.73 -13.43 -16.53
CA ARG A 701 17.22 -14.33 -15.47
C ARG A 701 17.41 -15.77 -15.97
N LEU A 702 16.56 -16.27 -16.86
CA LEU A 702 16.72 -17.59 -17.47
C LEU A 702 17.99 -17.64 -18.31
N VAL A 703 18.26 -16.61 -19.13
CA VAL A 703 19.50 -16.48 -19.90
C VAL A 703 20.72 -16.44 -18.96
N GLU A 704 20.70 -15.60 -17.93
CA GLU A 704 21.83 -15.47 -16.99
C GLU A 704 22.08 -16.76 -16.19
N THR A 705 21.03 -17.46 -15.76
CA THR A 705 21.17 -18.70 -14.99
C THR A 705 21.71 -19.82 -15.89
N ALA A 706 21.19 -19.96 -17.11
CA ALA A 706 21.68 -20.94 -18.08
C ALA A 706 23.14 -20.72 -18.48
N ARG A 707 23.61 -19.46 -18.49
CA ARG A 707 25.02 -19.12 -18.71
C ARG A 707 25.94 -19.62 -17.58
N ARG A 708 25.43 -19.69 -16.35
CA ARG A 708 26.20 -20.04 -15.15
C ARG A 708 26.17 -21.53 -14.81
N GLU A 709 25.06 -22.20 -15.08
CA GLU A 709 24.78 -23.54 -14.59
C GLU A 709 24.35 -24.48 -15.71
N PRO A 710 25.18 -25.47 -16.10
CA PRO A 710 24.78 -26.51 -17.03
C PRO A 710 23.55 -27.28 -16.53
N GLY A 711 22.52 -27.39 -17.38
CA GLY A 711 21.27 -28.10 -17.05
C GLY A 711 20.19 -27.24 -16.39
N ALA A 712 20.47 -25.96 -16.11
CA ALA A 712 19.45 -24.99 -15.72
C ALA A 712 18.34 -24.86 -16.80
N LEU A 713 17.13 -24.48 -16.36
CA LEU A 713 16.03 -24.18 -17.28
C LEU A 713 16.42 -22.98 -18.15
N SER A 714 16.41 -23.17 -19.47
CA SER A 714 16.78 -22.11 -20.42
C SER A 714 15.55 -21.33 -20.92
N TYR A 715 15.78 -20.13 -21.46
CA TYR A 715 14.71 -19.34 -22.07
C TYR A 715 14.11 -20.05 -23.30
N ASP A 716 14.93 -20.66 -24.15
CA ASP A 716 14.49 -21.48 -25.29
C ASP A 716 13.63 -22.68 -24.86
N GLU A 717 13.97 -23.36 -23.76
CA GLU A 717 13.17 -24.45 -23.20
C GLU A 717 11.77 -23.97 -22.78
N VAL A 718 11.69 -22.78 -22.15
CA VAL A 718 10.40 -22.15 -21.80
C VAL A 718 9.59 -21.81 -23.05
N LEU A 719 10.21 -21.23 -24.08
CA LEU A 719 9.54 -20.91 -25.35
C LEU A 719 8.98 -22.17 -26.02
N GLY A 720 9.80 -23.23 -26.15
CA GLY A 720 9.38 -24.50 -26.73
C GLY A 720 8.26 -25.18 -25.94
N ALA A 721 8.26 -25.08 -24.60
CA ALA A 721 7.20 -25.63 -23.77
C ALA A 721 5.87 -24.88 -23.95
N ILE A 722 5.90 -23.54 -24.01
CA ILE A 722 4.70 -22.73 -24.31
C ILE A 722 4.16 -23.06 -25.70
N GLU A 723 5.03 -23.16 -26.70
CA GLU A 723 4.65 -23.53 -28.06
C GLU A 723 3.96 -24.90 -28.10
N GLY A 724 4.50 -25.88 -27.38
CA GLY A 724 3.91 -27.21 -27.25
C GLY A 724 2.51 -27.18 -26.64
N ALA A 725 2.25 -26.25 -25.72
CA ALA A 725 0.93 -26.08 -25.11
C ALA A 725 -0.07 -25.40 -26.06
N VAL A 726 0.30 -24.29 -26.71
CA VAL A 726 -0.65 -23.46 -27.49
C VAL A 726 -0.82 -23.90 -28.96
N PHE A 727 0.12 -24.64 -29.54
CA PHE A 727 0.03 -25.19 -30.90
C PHE A 727 -0.38 -26.68 -30.94
N THR A 728 -1.02 -27.17 -29.87
CA THR A 728 -1.60 -28.52 -29.82
C THR A 728 -2.89 -28.63 -30.64
N ALA A 729 -3.37 -29.87 -30.84
CA ALA A 729 -4.68 -30.11 -31.43
C ALA A 729 -5.79 -29.93 -30.38
N PRO A 730 -6.95 -29.32 -30.73
CA PRO A 730 -8.05 -29.18 -29.80
C PRO A 730 -8.62 -30.55 -29.41
N GLY A 731 -8.96 -30.73 -28.13
CA GLY A 731 -9.62 -31.95 -27.64
C GLY A 731 -11.07 -32.07 -28.16
N ALA A 732 -11.72 -30.95 -28.46
CA ALA A 732 -13.05 -30.88 -29.05
C ALA A 732 -13.18 -29.69 -30.03
N PRO A 733 -14.07 -29.74 -31.05
CA PRO A 733 -14.20 -28.67 -32.05
C PRO A 733 -14.44 -27.27 -31.47
N ARG A 734 -15.21 -27.16 -30.38
CA ARG A 734 -15.51 -25.89 -29.69
C ARG A 734 -14.27 -25.21 -29.08
N GLN A 735 -13.22 -25.98 -28.78
CA GLN A 735 -11.98 -25.49 -28.17
C GLN A 735 -11.02 -24.86 -29.18
N ALA A 736 -11.23 -25.07 -30.49
CA ALA A 736 -10.30 -24.60 -31.52
C ALA A 736 -10.12 -23.07 -31.50
N ALA A 737 -11.22 -22.31 -31.31
CA ALA A 737 -11.18 -20.86 -31.29
C ALA A 737 -10.45 -20.29 -30.05
N ILE A 738 -10.48 -21.01 -28.92
CA ILE A 738 -9.71 -20.65 -27.72
C ILE A 738 -8.21 -20.79 -28.03
N LEU A 739 -7.79 -21.93 -28.57
CA LEU A 739 -6.40 -22.14 -29.00
C LEU A 739 -5.93 -21.08 -30.01
N HIS A 740 -6.79 -20.69 -30.97
CA HIS A 740 -6.44 -19.63 -31.92
C HIS A 740 -6.18 -18.29 -31.22
N ARG A 741 -6.97 -17.94 -30.21
CA ARG A 741 -6.74 -16.73 -29.39
C ARG A 741 -5.43 -16.84 -28.61
N GLU A 742 -5.14 -17.98 -27.99
CA GLU A 742 -3.90 -18.21 -27.26
C GLU A 742 -2.66 -18.12 -28.17
N GLN A 743 -2.73 -18.67 -29.38
CA GLN A 743 -1.65 -18.56 -30.38
C GLN A 743 -1.41 -17.09 -30.79
N VAL A 744 -2.47 -16.34 -31.03
CA VAL A 744 -2.38 -14.89 -31.32
C VAL A 744 -1.79 -14.14 -30.14
N ARG A 745 -2.22 -14.44 -28.91
CA ARG A 745 -1.70 -13.83 -27.69
C ARG A 745 -0.23 -14.13 -27.49
N TYR A 746 0.18 -15.39 -27.65
CA TYR A 746 1.57 -15.82 -27.49
C TYR A 746 2.50 -15.10 -28.48
N VAL A 747 2.17 -15.12 -29.77
CA VAL A 747 2.97 -14.43 -30.80
C VAL A 747 2.99 -12.92 -30.56
N SER A 748 1.86 -12.31 -30.18
CA SER A 748 1.82 -10.88 -29.88
C SER A 748 2.68 -10.53 -28.67
N THR A 749 2.67 -11.35 -27.62
CA THR A 749 3.50 -11.14 -26.41
C THR A 749 4.99 -11.23 -26.73
N LEU A 750 5.40 -12.16 -27.62
CA LEU A 750 6.80 -12.25 -28.08
C LEU A 750 7.21 -11.04 -28.92
N ILE A 751 6.34 -10.56 -29.80
CA ILE A 751 6.57 -9.34 -30.59
C ILE A 751 6.74 -8.15 -29.65
N ASP A 752 5.86 -7.99 -28.65
CA ASP A 752 5.92 -6.90 -27.67
C ASP A 752 7.20 -7.00 -26.81
N LEU A 753 7.60 -8.21 -26.40
CA LEU A 753 8.84 -8.44 -25.67
C LEU A 753 10.07 -8.01 -26.48
N ALA A 754 10.12 -8.33 -27.77
CA ALA A 754 11.22 -7.98 -28.65
C ALA A 754 11.22 -6.49 -29.06
N ALA A 755 10.04 -5.87 -29.17
CA ALA A 755 9.88 -4.49 -29.66
C ALA A 755 9.79 -3.43 -28.55
N GLY A 756 9.45 -3.81 -27.32
CA GLY A 756 9.02 -2.89 -26.26
C GLY A 756 10.14 -2.16 -25.49
N GLY A 757 11.40 -2.35 -25.86
CA GLY A 757 12.55 -1.63 -25.27
C GLY A 757 12.90 -1.96 -23.81
N LYS A 758 12.16 -2.89 -23.18
CA LYS A 758 12.37 -3.32 -21.78
C LYS A 758 13.20 -4.59 -21.62
N ALA A 759 13.36 -5.37 -22.68
CA ALA A 759 14.14 -6.61 -22.69
C ALA A 759 15.63 -6.34 -22.93
N THR A 760 16.50 -7.24 -22.45
CA THR A 760 17.94 -7.15 -22.72
C THR A 760 18.24 -7.53 -24.18
N PRO A 761 19.38 -7.09 -24.75
CA PRO A 761 19.75 -7.45 -26.12
C PRO A 761 19.77 -8.96 -26.40
N GLU A 762 20.20 -9.77 -25.42
CA GLU A 762 20.21 -11.23 -25.51
C GLU A 762 18.80 -11.79 -25.63
N VAL A 763 17.88 -11.34 -24.77
CA VAL A 763 16.47 -11.75 -24.83
C VAL A 763 15.86 -11.34 -26.18
N VAL A 764 16.09 -10.11 -26.64
CA VAL A 764 15.58 -9.64 -27.94
C VAL A 764 16.12 -10.50 -29.10
N ALA A 765 17.41 -10.84 -29.08
CA ALA A 765 18.03 -11.66 -30.11
C ALA A 765 17.45 -13.09 -30.12
N GLU A 766 17.35 -13.73 -28.95
CA GLU A 766 16.76 -15.06 -28.80
C GLU A 766 15.28 -15.08 -29.20
N THR A 767 14.48 -14.10 -28.76
CA THR A 767 13.05 -13.98 -29.13
C THR A 767 12.87 -13.80 -30.64
N ASN A 768 13.65 -12.94 -31.31
CA ASN A 768 13.55 -12.74 -32.75
C ASN A 768 14.00 -13.99 -33.53
N GLY A 769 15.07 -14.65 -33.09
CA GLY A 769 15.52 -15.93 -33.66
C GLY A 769 14.43 -17.02 -33.55
N TYR A 770 13.79 -17.10 -32.39
CA TYR A 770 12.68 -18.00 -32.13
C TYR A 770 11.45 -17.68 -32.99
N LEU A 771 11.03 -16.42 -33.08
CA LEU A 771 9.92 -15.97 -33.95
C LEU A 771 10.17 -16.33 -35.41
N MET A 772 11.40 -16.17 -35.91
CA MET A 772 11.77 -16.58 -37.27
C MET A 772 11.60 -18.10 -37.48
N ALA A 773 12.04 -18.91 -36.51
CA ALA A 773 11.89 -20.37 -36.59
C ALA A 773 10.41 -20.80 -36.52
N LEU A 774 9.64 -20.19 -35.62
CA LEU A 774 8.20 -20.43 -35.48
C LEU A 774 7.45 -20.06 -36.77
N GLY A 775 7.74 -18.89 -37.37
CA GLY A 775 7.15 -18.48 -38.64
C GLY A 775 7.32 -19.53 -39.75
N LYS A 776 8.55 -20.04 -39.94
CA LYS A 776 8.83 -21.13 -40.89
C LYS A 776 8.08 -22.42 -40.57
N LYS A 777 7.91 -22.74 -39.28
CA LYS A 777 7.15 -23.93 -38.86
C LYS A 777 5.66 -23.80 -39.21
N LEU A 778 5.10 -22.61 -39.06
CA LEU A 778 3.69 -22.32 -39.30
C LEU A 778 3.31 -22.23 -40.79
N GLU A 779 4.27 -22.03 -41.69
CA GLU A 779 4.06 -22.08 -43.16
C GLU A 779 3.66 -23.48 -43.68
N LYS A 780 3.86 -24.53 -42.88
CA LYS A 780 3.47 -25.90 -43.28
C LYS A 780 1.94 -25.99 -43.43
N PRO A 781 1.43 -26.59 -44.54
CA PRO A 781 -0.01 -26.63 -44.81
C PRO A 781 -0.83 -27.31 -43.71
N VAL A 782 -1.99 -26.74 -43.42
CA VAL A 782 -3.02 -27.29 -42.51
C VAL A 782 -4.39 -27.07 -43.13
N ALA A 783 -5.36 -27.92 -42.80
CA ALA A 783 -6.74 -27.78 -43.26
C ALA A 783 -7.59 -26.95 -42.28
N GLY A 784 -8.67 -26.32 -42.77
CA GLY A 784 -9.70 -25.68 -41.94
C GLY A 784 -9.34 -24.30 -41.40
N THR A 785 -10.03 -23.86 -40.34
CA THR A 785 -9.87 -22.54 -39.70
C THR A 785 -8.46 -22.33 -39.12
N ASP A 786 -7.75 -23.41 -38.80
CA ASP A 786 -6.33 -23.38 -38.42
C ASP A 786 -5.44 -22.73 -39.49
N ALA A 787 -5.79 -22.86 -40.77
CA ALA A 787 -5.01 -22.30 -41.88
C ALA A 787 -5.04 -20.76 -41.88
N ALA A 788 -6.20 -20.16 -41.59
CA ALA A 788 -6.37 -18.70 -41.58
C ALA A 788 -5.60 -18.07 -40.41
N THR A 789 -5.74 -18.63 -39.21
CA THR A 789 -5.01 -18.18 -38.02
C THR A 789 -3.51 -18.28 -38.24
N ARG A 790 -2.99 -19.43 -38.71
CA ARG A 790 -1.55 -19.57 -39.00
C ARG A 790 -1.05 -18.60 -40.06
N THR A 791 -1.83 -18.37 -41.11
CA THR A 791 -1.48 -17.36 -42.13
C THR A 791 -1.35 -15.97 -41.52
N ASP A 792 -2.27 -15.57 -40.63
CA ASP A 792 -2.20 -14.29 -39.94
C ASP A 792 -0.98 -14.21 -39.00
N LEU A 793 -0.68 -15.28 -38.26
CA LEU A 793 0.49 -15.34 -37.39
C LEU A 793 1.80 -15.20 -38.18
N VAL A 794 1.95 -15.95 -39.28
CA VAL A 794 3.10 -15.83 -40.19
C VAL A 794 3.23 -14.41 -40.71
N ARG A 795 2.12 -13.79 -41.12
CA ARG A 795 2.09 -12.39 -41.58
C ARG A 795 2.54 -11.42 -40.48
N ARG A 796 2.07 -11.57 -39.24
CA ARG A 796 2.47 -10.73 -38.10
C ARG A 796 3.95 -10.86 -37.77
N ILE A 797 4.44 -12.10 -37.72
CA ILE A 797 5.85 -12.42 -37.49
C ILE A 797 6.71 -11.78 -38.58
N ALA A 798 6.36 -11.99 -39.85
CA ALA A 798 7.08 -11.42 -40.98
C ALA A 798 7.08 -9.88 -40.93
N ALA A 799 5.94 -9.26 -40.60
CA ALA A 799 5.83 -7.81 -40.50
C ALA A 799 6.71 -7.24 -39.37
N HIS A 800 6.79 -7.91 -38.22
CA HIS A 800 7.70 -7.53 -37.13
C HIS A 800 9.17 -7.68 -37.52
N LEU A 801 9.55 -8.84 -38.06
CA LEU A 801 10.94 -9.12 -38.45
C LEU A 801 11.44 -8.26 -39.62
N ALA A 802 10.53 -7.84 -40.52
CA ALA A 802 10.83 -6.94 -41.63
C ALA A 802 10.69 -5.46 -41.27
N ARG A 803 10.26 -5.13 -40.04
CA ARG A 803 10.14 -3.75 -39.58
C ARG A 803 11.52 -3.08 -39.72
N PRO A 804 11.63 -1.91 -40.37
CA PRO A 804 12.88 -1.17 -40.39
C PRO A 804 13.36 -0.98 -38.95
N ALA A 805 14.62 -1.29 -38.69
CA ALA A 805 15.24 -0.84 -37.45
C ALA A 805 15.05 0.69 -37.39
N GLU A 806 14.74 1.23 -36.21
CA GLU A 806 14.87 2.67 -36.02
C GLU A 806 16.26 3.08 -36.51
N ALA A 807 16.35 4.20 -37.23
CA ALA A 807 17.61 4.66 -37.77
C ALA A 807 18.64 4.65 -36.64
N TYR A 808 19.66 3.80 -36.77
CA TYR A 808 20.75 3.72 -35.82
C TYR A 808 21.43 5.08 -35.82
N THR A 809 21.09 5.92 -34.84
CA THR A 809 21.86 7.13 -34.56
C THR A 809 23.12 6.62 -33.85
N PRO A 810 24.32 6.67 -34.47
CA PRO A 810 25.54 6.21 -33.83
C PRO A 810 25.75 7.05 -32.57
N GLY A 811 25.61 6.38 -31.43
CA GLY A 811 25.30 7.03 -30.17
C GLY A 811 24.34 6.14 -29.43
N ALA A 812 24.70 4.86 -29.25
CA ALA A 812 24.15 4.12 -28.12
C ALA A 812 24.33 5.06 -26.93
N LYS A 813 23.24 5.45 -26.27
CA LYS A 813 23.37 5.97 -24.92
C LYS A 813 24.13 4.86 -24.20
N GLY A 814 25.43 5.06 -23.96
CA GLY A 814 26.20 4.13 -23.17
C GLY A 814 25.39 3.89 -21.90
N THR A 815 25.41 2.67 -21.37
CA THR A 815 24.98 2.51 -19.98
C THR A 815 25.76 3.52 -19.18
N ASP A 816 25.07 4.44 -18.51
CA ASP A 816 25.73 5.45 -17.71
C ASP A 816 26.72 4.72 -16.81
N VAL A 817 28.02 5.03 -16.98
CA VAL A 817 29.02 4.50 -16.06
C VAL A 817 28.60 5.03 -14.70
N PRO A 818 28.32 4.15 -13.71
CA PRO A 818 27.95 4.61 -12.38
C PRO A 818 28.94 5.68 -11.93
N PRO A 819 28.49 6.77 -11.28
CA PRO A 819 29.39 7.82 -10.85
C PRO A 819 30.51 7.21 -10.00
N GLY A 820 31.73 7.18 -10.56
CA GLY A 820 32.86 6.44 -10.01
C GLY A 820 34.06 7.32 -9.67
N SER A 821 34.00 8.60 -10.01
CA SER A 821 34.99 9.57 -9.52
C SER A 821 34.80 9.76 -8.02
N PRO A 822 35.87 9.69 -7.20
CA PRO A 822 35.79 9.95 -5.76
C PRO A 822 35.40 11.41 -5.44
N ILE A 823 35.38 12.29 -6.46
CA ILE A 823 34.95 13.69 -6.39
C ILE A 823 33.87 13.85 -7.47
N GLY A 824 32.71 14.40 -7.10
CA GLY A 824 31.50 14.38 -7.92
C GLY A 824 31.72 14.88 -9.35
N GLY A 825 31.44 14.03 -10.34
CA GLY A 825 31.45 14.39 -11.75
C GLY A 825 30.08 14.13 -12.36
N SER A 826 29.35 15.20 -12.67
CA SER A 826 28.25 15.18 -13.63
C SER A 826 28.57 16.19 -14.73
N SER A 827 28.66 15.73 -15.98
CA SER A 827 28.63 16.45 -17.28
C SER A 827 29.43 17.75 -17.50
N ALA A 828 30.07 18.35 -16.49
CA ALA A 828 30.84 19.59 -16.58
C ALA A 828 32.33 19.40 -16.27
N GLU A 829 32.72 18.27 -15.68
CA GLU A 829 34.11 17.84 -15.57
C GLU A 829 34.33 16.64 -16.49
N GLU A 830 34.38 16.92 -17.79
CA GLU A 830 34.90 15.97 -18.75
C GLU A 830 36.40 15.76 -18.47
N CYS A 831 36.66 14.70 -17.71
CA CYS A 831 37.87 13.89 -17.75
C CYS A 831 39.19 14.61 -17.39
N TRP A 832 39.60 14.48 -16.13
CA TRP A 832 40.91 14.92 -15.58
C TRP A 832 42.13 14.34 -16.32
N HIS A 833 41.92 13.27 -17.10
CA HIS A 833 42.96 12.55 -17.87
C HIS A 833 42.73 12.55 -19.38
N CYS A 834 41.80 13.36 -19.91
CA CYS A 834 41.59 13.42 -21.34
C CYS A 834 42.55 14.42 -21.97
N ASP A 835 43.11 14.02 -23.10
CA ASP A 835 43.84 14.92 -23.99
C ASP A 835 42.87 16.02 -24.44
N THR A 836 43.12 17.25 -24.01
CA THR A 836 42.33 18.45 -24.33
C THR A 836 42.36 18.83 -25.81
N ALA A 837 42.97 18.01 -26.67
CA ALA A 837 43.12 18.24 -28.10
C ALA A 837 41.88 17.86 -28.95
N LEU A 838 40.85 17.20 -28.38
CA LEU A 838 39.70 16.70 -29.16
C LEU A 838 38.37 17.44 -28.95
N LEU A 839 38.33 18.53 -28.17
CA LEU A 839 37.10 19.32 -27.94
C LEU A 839 36.97 20.55 -28.86
N ALA A 840 37.51 20.48 -30.08
CA ALA A 840 37.42 21.54 -31.07
C ALA A 840 36.79 21.05 -32.38
N SER A 841 35.58 20.52 -32.32
CA SER A 841 34.65 20.53 -33.46
C SER A 841 33.24 20.31 -32.94
N ASP A 842 32.33 21.19 -33.39
CA ASP A 842 30.88 21.19 -33.17
C ASP A 842 30.41 21.96 -31.92
N ARG A 843 30.34 23.29 -32.09
CA ARG A 843 29.37 24.16 -31.40
C ARG A 843 28.06 24.20 -32.17
#